data_AF-A0A9Q8ZEV4-F1
#
_entry.id   AF-A0A9Q8ZEV4-F1
#
_cell.length_a   1.000
_cell.length_b   1.000
_cell.length_c   1.000
_cell.angle_alpha   90.00
_cell.angle_beta   90.00
_cell.angle_gamma   90.00
#
_symmetry.space_group_name_H-M   'P 1'
#
loop_
_entity.id
_entity.type
_entity.pdbx_description
1 polymer ?
#
loop_
_entity_poly.entity_id
_entity_poly.type
_entity_poly.pdbx_seq_one_letter_code
_entity_poly.pdbx_strand_id
1 'polypeptide(L)'
;MASVTVGTKRSFATMEADSRARDGRASLPTPSPPVCKQRSQPNSARSTPGPPQYEPQRVFDPRASIVLIGMHGTGKATLAMMASVTCQRRVIDMESVFHTATGFSTAAYRKQFGSSNRSLRQDEVLRDVLHTYDKGAIIVCSGSFHLDNNCQSLLREFSVSHPVIHITRDSRSVREYLETDEAKVRELIAISTPVFRRCSNYEFYNVSEKDASHLSVAPAYQRSVPAFLTLKRAERTFFKFLALILSPRNKDHGIKSDVPTLDPGHFPLSSVDLELRSYTCAVQVQLSDLTSEDVDIEELEFGCDAFEIVVEPKQLTAEHAENISKSMSKVRRSTVTPIIYHVMPTSTNSAYSTASYLACLWHGLRMAPEFMTIDLTMDEELIQAVVASRGSTKIIGHLHAAMDWYDVFWLEKYDTAMRLGCSVVRFTRPANFMDDNAAIQSFRNTIYAKSQRIPMICYNTGRAGRRSACFNQVLTPVIPEKLRKSETFAERTRANPETSWLTVTEATHILYASFTYDPMQFYIIGAAVGYSLSPAMHNAAYRACAMPHRFDRVVTLELDDKIQQLLRQPNFGGTAVSQPFKVEAIALTHSVSKHAQAIGAINTLLPIRHLNADGSVPDAESYELFQERNQSGPVRALYGDNTDWIGIRSCIRRGLSPANAVRPAVTSALVIGAGGMARAAIYAMLHLGIKNIAIFNRTIENAQKLVTYFSSLAASPAAAKLFPSFVQNSQPTFRILASRESAWPKDFRAATVIVSCIPTHSVGDEPSPEFTLPTHWMQSPSGGVVIELAYRTLNTPLTKQVREEALASWICLDGLDLLPEQGFAQFELFTGKRAPRRIMREEVLRCWTDEQGQSNPSMVQTRLEAIEEQEP
;
A
#
# COMPACT_ATOMS: atom_id res chain seq x y z
N MET A 1 24.56 -26.02 26.66
CA MET A 1 25.80 -26.76 26.35
C MET A 1 25.64 -27.44 25.00
N ALA A 2 26.78 -27.68 24.31
CA ALA A 2 26.96 -28.01 22.89
C ALA A 2 27.10 -26.78 21.97
N SER A 3 28.37 -26.38 21.77
CA SER A 3 28.86 -25.36 20.86
C SER A 3 29.02 -25.90 19.44
N VAL A 4 28.69 -25.10 18.42
CA VAL A 4 29.10 -25.35 17.03
C VAL A 4 29.87 -24.14 16.51
N THR A 5 31.04 -24.45 15.98
CA THR A 5 32.17 -23.60 15.63
C THR A 5 31.98 -22.88 14.29
N VAL A 6 32.41 -21.61 14.26
CA VAL A 6 32.49 -20.73 13.09
C VAL A 6 33.77 -21.05 12.30
N GLY A 7 33.63 -21.33 11.01
CA GLY A 7 34.74 -21.58 10.09
C GLY A 7 35.23 -20.29 9.39
N THR A 8 36.50 -19.97 9.60
CA THR A 8 37.27 -18.85 9.04
C THR A 8 37.65 -19.10 7.57
N LYS A 9 37.46 -18.10 6.69
CA LYS A 9 37.99 -18.07 5.31
C LYS A 9 39.45 -17.60 5.32
N ARG A 10 40.34 -18.35 4.65
CA ARG A 10 41.71 -17.90 4.30
C ARG A 10 41.71 -17.26 2.91
N SER A 11 42.39 -16.12 2.79
CA SER A 11 42.73 -15.46 1.52
C SER A 11 43.91 -16.15 0.84
N PHE A 12 43.91 -16.18 -0.48
CA PHE A 12 45.12 -16.43 -1.27
C PHE A 12 45.34 -15.25 -2.20
N ALA A 13 46.50 -14.60 -2.03
CA ALA A 13 47.09 -13.67 -2.97
C ALA A 13 48.55 -14.10 -3.20
N THR A 14 49.08 -13.68 -4.35
CA THR A 14 50.47 -13.71 -4.85
C THR A 14 50.95 -14.97 -5.56
N MET A 15 51.15 -14.83 -6.88
CA MET A 15 52.48 -14.93 -7.50
C MET A 15 52.50 -14.09 -8.80
N GLU A 16 53.44 -13.15 -8.86
CA GLU A 16 53.76 -12.28 -10.00
C GLU A 16 54.72 -12.94 -10.99
N ALA A 17 54.71 -12.37 -12.22
CA ALA A 17 55.79 -12.24 -13.20
C ALA A 17 56.44 -13.52 -13.79
N ASP A 18 56.56 -13.64 -15.12
CA ASP A 18 57.62 -12.99 -15.93
C ASP A 18 57.60 -13.43 -17.42
N SER A 19 58.14 -12.56 -18.29
CA SER A 19 58.85 -12.83 -19.56
C SER A 19 58.15 -13.16 -20.92
N ARG A 20 58.32 -12.23 -21.88
CA ARG A 20 58.95 -12.30 -23.26
C ARG A 20 58.69 -13.53 -24.18
N ALA A 21 58.69 -13.53 -25.52
CA ALA A 21 58.68 -12.60 -26.67
C ALA A 21 58.79 -13.46 -27.99
N ARG A 22 58.46 -12.88 -29.17
CA ARG A 22 58.89 -13.21 -30.59
C ARG A 22 58.24 -14.37 -31.37
N ASP A 23 57.60 -14.07 -32.52
CA ASP A 23 58.02 -14.20 -33.97
C ASP A 23 57.77 -15.61 -34.56
N GLY A 24 57.31 -15.90 -35.79
CA GLY A 24 56.94 -15.18 -37.02
C GLY A 24 56.63 -16.16 -38.20
N ARG A 25 56.07 -15.64 -39.31
CA ARG A 25 56.04 -16.12 -40.74
C ARG A 25 55.38 -17.49 -41.13
N ALA A 26 54.32 -17.54 -41.97
CA ALA A 26 54.26 -17.70 -43.46
C ALA A 26 54.88 -19.03 -44.00
N SER A 27 54.33 -19.90 -44.88
CA SER A 27 53.39 -19.80 -46.03
C SER A 27 53.03 -21.18 -46.68
N LEU A 28 51.80 -21.33 -47.26
CA LEU A 28 51.31 -22.19 -48.40
C LEU A 28 51.19 -23.75 -48.28
N PRO A 29 50.39 -24.49 -49.11
CA PRO A 29 49.13 -24.24 -49.86
C PRO A 29 47.98 -25.29 -49.64
N THR A 30 46.82 -25.04 -50.26
CA THR A 30 45.47 -25.70 -50.29
C THR A 30 45.37 -27.26 -50.36
N PRO A 31 44.26 -27.88 -49.86
CA PRO A 31 43.07 -28.11 -50.70
C PRO A 31 41.71 -27.85 -49.99
N SER A 32 40.70 -27.56 -50.81
CA SER A 32 39.32 -27.15 -50.51
C SER A 32 38.51 -28.08 -49.58
N PRO A 33 37.74 -27.53 -48.61
CA PRO A 33 36.68 -28.26 -47.89
C PRO A 33 35.27 -27.86 -48.37
N PRO A 34 34.25 -28.68 -48.05
CA PRO A 34 32.95 -28.66 -48.71
C PRO A 34 32.04 -27.52 -48.21
N VAL A 35 31.06 -27.20 -49.05
CA VAL A 35 30.00 -26.19 -48.87
C VAL A 35 29.44 -26.17 -47.43
N CYS A 36 29.78 -25.13 -46.68
CA CYS A 36 29.20 -24.82 -45.38
C CYS A 36 27.88 -24.07 -45.58
N LYS A 37 26.76 -24.69 -45.20
CA LYS A 37 25.46 -24.00 -45.07
C LYS A 37 25.63 -22.86 -44.07
N GLN A 38 25.38 -21.63 -44.53
CA GLN A 38 25.21 -20.47 -43.66
C GLN A 38 24.19 -20.80 -42.57
N ARG A 39 24.65 -20.94 -41.32
CA ARG A 39 23.79 -20.90 -40.15
C ARG A 39 23.25 -19.48 -40.04
N SER A 40 21.95 -19.34 -40.25
CA SER A 40 21.18 -18.15 -39.94
C SER A 40 21.43 -17.71 -38.50
N GLN A 41 21.59 -16.40 -38.30
CA GLN A 41 21.59 -15.78 -36.98
C GLN A 41 20.27 -16.13 -36.24
N PRO A 42 20.30 -16.34 -34.92
CA PRO A 42 19.07 -16.60 -34.17
C PRO A 42 18.25 -15.31 -34.04
N ASN A 43 17.03 -15.32 -34.61
CA ASN A 43 16.03 -14.28 -34.42
C ASN A 43 15.79 -14.00 -32.93
N SER A 44 15.95 -12.74 -32.54
CA SER A 44 15.83 -12.20 -31.18
C SER A 44 14.39 -11.97 -30.69
N ALA A 45 13.37 -12.49 -31.37
CA ALA A 45 11.96 -12.26 -31.01
C ALA A 45 11.19 -13.58 -30.88
N ARG A 46 11.31 -14.25 -29.73
CA ARG A 46 10.34 -15.30 -29.34
C ARG A 46 9.13 -14.61 -28.71
N SER A 47 7.96 -14.75 -29.34
CA SER A 47 6.70 -14.27 -28.79
C SER A 47 6.40 -14.96 -27.46
N THR A 48 5.97 -14.20 -26.44
CA THR A 48 5.38 -14.80 -25.25
C THR A 48 4.13 -15.57 -25.70
N PRO A 49 3.93 -16.83 -25.29
CA PRO A 49 2.73 -17.56 -25.65
C PRO A 49 1.51 -16.79 -25.15
N GLY A 50 0.53 -16.59 -26.03
CA GLY A 50 -0.76 -16.05 -25.66
C GLY A 50 -1.43 -16.96 -24.61
N PRO A 51 -2.28 -16.40 -23.74
CA PRO A 51 -3.05 -17.18 -22.78
C PRO A 51 -3.94 -18.21 -23.50
N PRO A 52 -4.31 -19.32 -22.84
CA PRO A 52 -5.30 -20.25 -23.39
C PRO A 52 -6.60 -19.51 -23.69
N GLN A 53 -7.38 -20.00 -24.67
CA GLN A 53 -8.64 -19.38 -25.11
C GLN A 53 -9.68 -19.19 -23.98
N TYR A 54 -9.51 -19.90 -22.86
CA TYR A 54 -10.29 -19.73 -21.63
C TYR A 54 -9.35 -19.82 -20.42
N GLU A 55 -9.23 -18.74 -19.64
CA GLU A 55 -8.60 -18.82 -18.32
C GLU A 55 -9.64 -19.17 -17.25
N PRO A 56 -9.33 -20.08 -16.33
CA PRO A 56 -10.25 -20.47 -15.26
C PRO A 56 -10.60 -19.29 -14.35
N GLN A 57 -11.76 -19.39 -13.69
CA GLN A 57 -12.21 -18.40 -12.71
C GLN A 57 -11.19 -18.27 -11.57
N ARG A 58 -10.67 -17.05 -11.35
CA ARG A 58 -9.65 -16.78 -10.34
C ARG A 58 -10.25 -16.49 -8.96
N VAL A 59 -11.05 -17.44 -8.47
CA VAL A 59 -11.66 -17.39 -7.14
C VAL A 59 -11.22 -18.64 -6.39
N PHE A 60 -10.56 -18.45 -5.25
CA PHE A 60 -9.95 -19.55 -4.50
C PHE A 60 -10.54 -19.67 -3.10
N ASP A 61 -10.44 -20.87 -2.53
CA ASP A 61 -10.70 -21.07 -1.11
C ASP A 61 -9.75 -20.16 -0.29
N PRO A 62 -10.22 -19.42 0.72
CA PRO A 62 -9.37 -18.54 1.52
C PRO A 62 -8.17 -19.25 2.20
N ARG A 63 -8.30 -20.56 2.46
CA ARG A 63 -7.22 -21.41 2.98
C ARG A 63 -6.43 -22.13 1.90
N ALA A 64 -6.79 -22.04 0.60
CA ALA A 64 -6.05 -22.64 -0.51
C ALA A 64 -4.57 -22.25 -0.47
N SER A 65 -3.66 -23.23 -0.54
CA SER A 65 -2.21 -23.02 -0.52
C SER A 65 -1.71 -22.17 -1.69
N ILE A 66 -0.62 -21.45 -1.46
CA ILE A 66 0.01 -20.58 -2.48
C ILE A 66 1.28 -21.25 -3.00
N VAL A 67 1.47 -21.28 -4.31
CA VAL A 67 2.71 -21.79 -4.92
C VAL A 67 3.54 -20.63 -5.48
N LEU A 68 4.82 -20.56 -5.12
CA LEU A 68 5.77 -19.59 -5.66
C LEU A 68 6.74 -20.27 -6.63
N ILE A 69 6.73 -19.85 -7.89
CA ILE A 69 7.62 -20.32 -8.95
C ILE A 69 8.48 -19.19 -9.52
N GLY A 70 9.59 -19.52 -10.17
CA GLY A 70 10.47 -18.54 -10.84
C GLY A 70 11.94 -18.87 -10.71
N MET A 71 12.80 -18.09 -11.36
CA MET A 71 14.24 -18.32 -11.39
C MET A 71 14.94 -18.20 -10.03
N HIS A 72 16.12 -18.79 -9.88
CA HIS A 72 16.94 -18.62 -8.69
C HIS A 72 17.38 -17.14 -8.53
N GLY A 73 17.56 -16.66 -7.30
CA GLY A 73 17.90 -15.26 -7.02
C GLY A 73 16.72 -14.26 -7.05
N THR A 74 15.51 -14.66 -7.46
CA THR A 74 14.35 -13.73 -7.53
C THR A 74 13.72 -13.40 -6.17
N GLY A 75 14.15 -14.03 -5.07
CA GLY A 75 13.69 -13.72 -3.70
C GLY A 75 12.51 -14.56 -3.18
N LYS A 76 12.16 -15.66 -3.84
CA LYS A 76 11.01 -16.53 -3.47
C LYS A 76 11.01 -16.98 -2.00
N ALA A 77 12.13 -17.50 -1.49
CA ALA A 77 12.22 -17.98 -0.11
C ALA A 77 11.99 -16.84 0.91
N THR A 78 12.58 -15.66 0.64
CA THR A 78 12.39 -14.46 1.47
C THR A 78 10.93 -14.01 1.49
N LEU A 79 10.30 -13.91 0.32
CA LEU A 79 8.88 -13.55 0.20
C LEU A 79 7.96 -14.58 0.87
N ALA A 80 8.28 -15.88 0.75
CA ALA A 80 7.53 -16.94 1.43
C ALA A 80 7.61 -16.82 2.95
N MET A 81 8.80 -16.53 3.49
CA MET A 81 8.98 -16.31 4.92
C MET A 81 8.21 -15.09 5.42
N MET A 82 8.25 -13.97 4.69
CA MET A 82 7.42 -12.79 5.00
C MET A 82 5.93 -13.15 5.02
N ALA A 83 5.45 -13.79 3.95
CA ALA A 83 4.04 -14.15 3.82
C ALA A 83 3.58 -15.20 4.85
N SER A 84 4.47 -16.08 5.32
CA SER A 84 4.14 -17.10 6.31
C SER A 84 3.67 -16.53 7.64
N VAL A 85 4.31 -15.44 8.09
CA VAL A 85 4.01 -14.78 9.36
C VAL A 85 2.65 -14.08 9.26
N THR A 86 2.43 -13.34 8.18
CA THR A 86 1.24 -12.50 8.02
C THR A 86 0.02 -13.30 7.60
N CYS A 87 0.18 -14.25 6.68
CA CYS A 87 -0.91 -15.12 6.22
C CYS A 87 -1.16 -16.30 7.17
N GLN A 88 -0.34 -16.48 8.22
CA GLN A 88 -0.40 -17.60 9.15
C GLN A 88 -0.35 -18.98 8.46
N ARG A 89 0.55 -19.11 7.48
CA ARG A 89 0.69 -20.32 6.65
C ARG A 89 2.06 -20.94 6.82
N ARG A 90 2.14 -22.27 6.75
CA ARG A 90 3.41 -23.01 6.82
C ARG A 90 4.18 -22.90 5.52
N VAL A 91 5.48 -22.58 5.58
CA VAL A 91 6.35 -22.63 4.39
C VAL A 91 6.80 -24.07 4.15
N ILE A 92 6.65 -24.53 2.91
CA ILE A 92 7.12 -25.82 2.42
C ILE A 92 8.11 -25.56 1.28
N ASP A 93 9.39 -25.85 1.51
CA ASP A 93 10.43 -25.76 0.48
C ASP A 93 10.59 -27.09 -0.25
N MET A 94 10.38 -27.09 -1.56
CA MET A 94 10.44 -28.30 -2.39
C MET A 94 11.81 -28.97 -2.37
N GLU A 95 12.91 -28.21 -2.24
CA GLU A 95 14.25 -28.79 -2.16
C GLU A 95 14.42 -29.58 -0.85
N SER A 96 13.93 -29.02 0.27
CA SER A 96 13.93 -29.70 1.56
C SER A 96 13.10 -30.98 1.53
N VAL A 97 11.90 -30.95 0.94
CA VAL A 97 11.04 -32.14 0.85
C VAL A 97 11.66 -33.20 -0.05
N PHE A 98 12.25 -32.81 -1.18
CA PHE A 98 12.95 -33.74 -2.07
C PHE A 98 14.13 -34.42 -1.35
N HIS A 99 14.91 -33.65 -0.58
CA HIS A 99 16.00 -34.20 0.23
C HIS A 99 15.49 -35.18 1.27
N THR A 100 14.42 -34.86 2.00
CA THR A 100 13.81 -35.78 2.97
C THR A 100 13.28 -37.06 2.29
N ALA A 101 12.71 -36.95 1.09
CA ALA A 101 12.13 -38.09 0.37
C ALA A 101 13.13 -38.99 -0.36
N THR A 102 14.36 -38.51 -0.60
CA THR A 102 15.38 -39.25 -1.37
C THR A 102 16.70 -39.47 -0.63
N GLY A 103 16.98 -38.69 0.41
CA GLY A 103 18.29 -38.63 1.06
C GLY A 103 19.34 -37.82 0.30
N PHE A 104 19.00 -37.20 -0.83
CA PHE A 104 19.92 -36.45 -1.68
C PHE A 104 19.36 -35.07 -2.03
N SER A 105 20.24 -34.08 -2.22
CA SER A 105 19.83 -32.85 -2.92
C SER A 105 19.48 -33.15 -4.38
N THR A 106 18.70 -32.29 -5.02
CA THR A 106 18.28 -32.48 -6.42
C THR A 106 19.50 -32.55 -7.36
N ALA A 107 20.55 -31.77 -7.07
CA ALA A 107 21.81 -31.79 -7.81
C ALA A 107 22.60 -33.09 -7.60
N ALA A 108 22.69 -33.58 -6.36
CA ALA A 108 23.38 -34.84 -6.04
C ALA A 108 22.64 -36.04 -6.64
N TYR A 109 21.30 -36.07 -6.51
CA TYR A 109 20.45 -37.10 -7.09
C TYR A 109 20.62 -37.16 -8.62
N ARG A 110 20.62 -36.00 -9.29
CA ARG A 110 20.87 -35.94 -10.74
C ARG A 110 22.24 -36.51 -11.13
N LYS A 111 23.28 -36.22 -10.35
CA LYS A 111 24.65 -36.71 -10.62
C LYS A 111 24.75 -38.23 -10.47
N GLN A 112 24.01 -38.80 -9.52
CA GLN A 112 24.05 -40.23 -9.24
C GLN A 112 23.10 -41.06 -10.11
N PHE A 113 21.86 -40.58 -10.32
CA PHE A 113 20.78 -41.35 -10.96
C PHE A 113 20.38 -40.82 -12.34
N GLY A 114 20.98 -39.73 -12.80
CA GLY A 114 20.69 -39.12 -14.11
C GLY A 114 19.50 -38.15 -14.08
N SER A 115 19.33 -37.40 -15.18
CA SER A 115 18.28 -36.37 -15.33
C SER A 115 16.88 -36.96 -15.43
N SER A 116 16.69 -38.10 -16.10
CA SER A 116 15.38 -38.73 -16.28
C SER A 116 14.79 -39.21 -14.95
N ASN A 117 15.57 -39.93 -14.14
CA ASN A 117 15.11 -40.39 -12.82
C ASN A 117 14.86 -39.23 -11.85
N ARG A 118 15.70 -38.19 -11.89
CA ARG A 118 15.47 -36.97 -11.11
C ARG A 118 14.10 -36.35 -11.46
N SER A 119 13.76 -36.28 -12.74
CA SER A 119 12.52 -35.67 -13.23
C SER A 119 11.29 -36.49 -12.83
N LEU A 120 11.35 -37.82 -12.94
CA LEU A 120 10.29 -38.71 -12.45
C LEU A 120 10.08 -38.58 -10.94
N ARG A 121 11.17 -38.57 -10.16
CA ARG A 121 11.07 -38.43 -8.70
C ARG A 121 10.57 -37.04 -8.29
N GLN A 122 10.94 -36.01 -9.03
CA GLN A 122 10.48 -34.64 -8.79
C GLN A 122 8.98 -34.49 -9.08
N ASP A 123 8.47 -35.17 -10.12
CA ASP A 123 7.04 -35.22 -10.45
C ASP A 123 6.22 -35.90 -9.34
N GLU A 124 6.69 -37.06 -8.85
CA GLU A 124 6.08 -37.79 -7.74
C GLU A 124 6.02 -36.93 -6.46
N VAL A 125 7.16 -36.35 -6.07
CA VAL A 125 7.24 -35.49 -4.87
C VAL A 125 6.37 -34.23 -5.02
N LEU A 126 6.33 -33.61 -6.20
CA LEU A 126 5.45 -32.45 -6.43
C LEU A 126 3.97 -32.85 -6.28
N ARG A 127 3.55 -33.97 -6.87
CA ARG A 127 2.17 -34.46 -6.77
C ARG A 127 1.78 -34.71 -5.31
N ASP A 128 2.64 -35.38 -4.56
CA ASP A 128 2.41 -35.67 -3.14
C ASP A 128 2.33 -34.38 -2.31
N VAL A 129 3.19 -33.40 -2.57
CA VAL A 129 3.17 -32.11 -1.86
C VAL A 129 1.91 -31.32 -2.18
N LEU A 130 1.53 -31.21 -3.45
CA LEU A 130 0.33 -30.47 -3.86
C LEU A 130 -0.95 -31.09 -3.27
N HIS A 131 -1.00 -32.42 -3.14
CA HIS A 131 -2.11 -33.12 -2.51
C HIS A 131 -2.09 -33.01 -0.98
N THR A 132 -0.93 -33.17 -0.35
CA THR A 132 -0.79 -33.17 1.13
C THR A 132 -0.95 -31.77 1.72
N TYR A 133 -0.48 -30.75 1.00
CA TYR A 133 -0.50 -29.35 1.43
C TYR A 133 -1.42 -28.52 0.54
N ASP A 134 -2.62 -29.03 0.27
CA ASP A 134 -3.66 -28.34 -0.50
C ASP A 134 -4.10 -27.01 0.16
N LYS A 135 -4.10 -26.96 1.49
CA LYS A 135 -4.52 -25.82 2.30
C LYS A 135 -3.49 -25.43 3.36
N GLY A 136 -3.47 -24.14 3.70
CA GLY A 136 -2.71 -23.61 4.83
C GLY A 136 -1.18 -23.53 4.62
N ALA A 137 -0.70 -23.71 3.39
CA ALA A 137 0.72 -23.68 3.07
C ALA A 137 1.12 -22.61 2.05
N ILE A 138 2.43 -22.30 2.04
CA ILE A 138 3.13 -21.59 0.98
C ILE A 138 4.22 -22.52 0.46
N ILE A 139 4.04 -23.03 -0.75
CA ILE A 139 4.92 -24.00 -1.40
C ILE A 139 5.92 -23.25 -2.27
N VAL A 140 7.20 -23.40 -1.99
CA VAL A 140 8.29 -22.73 -2.71
C VAL A 140 8.96 -23.71 -3.65
N CYS A 141 8.78 -23.51 -4.95
CA CYS A 141 9.51 -24.25 -5.98
C CYS A 141 10.87 -23.57 -6.21
N SER A 142 11.88 -24.02 -5.47
CA SER A 142 13.25 -23.48 -5.50
C SER A 142 13.94 -23.65 -6.86
N GLY A 143 14.99 -22.88 -7.14
CA GLY A 143 15.58 -22.74 -8.48
C GLY A 143 16.21 -24.00 -9.11
N SER A 144 16.50 -25.04 -8.31
CA SER A 144 16.90 -26.36 -8.79
C SER A 144 15.75 -27.17 -9.40
N PHE A 145 14.52 -26.72 -9.17
CA PHE A 145 13.28 -27.31 -9.66
C PHE A 145 13.11 -26.99 -11.15
N HIS A 146 13.45 -27.96 -12.00
CA HIS A 146 13.24 -27.81 -13.45
C HIS A 146 11.79 -28.17 -13.77
N LEU A 147 11.11 -27.32 -14.53
CA LEU A 147 9.72 -27.54 -14.93
C LEU A 147 9.65 -28.40 -16.19
N ASP A 148 9.75 -29.71 -15.99
CA ASP A 148 9.49 -30.68 -17.06
C ASP A 148 8.00 -30.73 -17.40
N ASN A 149 7.64 -31.31 -18.56
CA ASN A 149 6.26 -31.26 -19.07
C ASN A 149 5.21 -31.76 -18.07
N ASN A 150 5.50 -32.81 -17.29
CA ASN A 150 4.58 -33.33 -16.28
C ASN A 150 4.37 -32.34 -15.12
N CYS A 151 5.45 -31.77 -14.58
CA CYS A 151 5.35 -30.75 -13.53
C CYS A 151 4.62 -29.50 -14.02
N GLN A 152 4.82 -29.11 -15.29
CA GLN A 152 4.06 -28.02 -15.90
C GLN A 152 2.55 -28.32 -15.94
N SER A 153 2.16 -29.55 -16.31
CA SER A 153 0.75 -29.96 -16.32
C SER A 153 0.16 -29.97 -14.91
N LEU A 154 0.88 -30.51 -13.92
CA LEU A 154 0.44 -30.51 -12.52
C LEU A 154 0.19 -29.09 -11.99
N LEU A 155 1.12 -28.16 -12.24
CA LEU A 155 0.96 -26.77 -11.80
C LEU A 155 -0.18 -26.05 -12.53
N ARG A 156 -0.40 -26.34 -13.82
CA ARG A 156 -1.54 -25.79 -14.57
C ARG A 156 -2.87 -26.27 -14.00
N GLU A 157 -2.98 -27.56 -13.74
CA GLU A 157 -4.16 -28.15 -13.11
C GLU A 157 -4.40 -27.54 -11.73
N PHE A 158 -3.34 -27.41 -10.92
CA PHE A 158 -3.42 -26.80 -9.60
C PHE A 158 -3.82 -25.31 -9.67
N SER A 159 -3.36 -24.58 -10.69
CA SER A 159 -3.65 -23.14 -10.88
C SER A 159 -5.12 -22.83 -11.17
N VAL A 160 -5.94 -23.84 -11.50
CA VAL A 160 -7.38 -23.68 -11.64
C VAL A 160 -8.03 -23.36 -10.29
N SER A 161 -7.58 -24.01 -9.21
CA SER A 161 -8.17 -23.90 -7.87
C SER A 161 -7.27 -23.18 -6.85
N HIS A 162 -6.02 -22.87 -7.22
CA HIS A 162 -5.05 -22.28 -6.32
C HIS A 162 -4.26 -21.11 -6.96
N PRO A 163 -3.79 -20.15 -6.15
CA PRO A 163 -2.87 -19.12 -6.62
C PRO A 163 -1.47 -19.70 -6.86
N VAL A 164 -1.01 -19.64 -8.12
CA VAL A 164 0.35 -19.99 -8.54
C VAL A 164 1.01 -18.73 -9.08
N ILE A 165 1.99 -18.21 -8.32
CA ILE A 165 2.59 -16.90 -8.52
C ILE A 165 3.98 -17.04 -9.11
N HIS A 166 4.19 -16.45 -10.29
CA HIS A 166 5.50 -16.31 -10.89
C HIS A 166 6.24 -15.08 -10.31
N ILE A 167 7.37 -15.31 -9.64
CA ILE A 167 8.20 -14.24 -9.06
C ILE A 167 9.34 -13.89 -10.01
N THR A 168 9.31 -12.66 -10.53
CA THR A 168 10.35 -12.09 -11.41
C THR A 168 11.17 -11.04 -10.68
N ARG A 169 12.37 -10.74 -11.19
CA ARG A 169 13.28 -9.72 -10.65
C ARG A 169 14.17 -9.19 -11.77
N ASP A 170 14.76 -8.02 -11.61
CA ASP A 170 15.67 -7.44 -12.61
C ASP A 170 16.88 -8.35 -12.88
N SER A 171 17.31 -8.35 -14.14
CA SER A 171 18.39 -9.21 -14.61
C SER A 171 19.73 -8.92 -13.93
N ARG A 172 20.00 -7.65 -13.56
CA ARG A 172 21.24 -7.24 -12.85
C ARG A 172 21.34 -7.90 -11.47
N SER A 173 20.25 -7.90 -10.71
CA SER A 173 20.19 -8.50 -9.37
C SER A 173 20.24 -10.03 -9.43
N VAL A 174 19.61 -10.64 -10.44
CA VAL A 174 19.73 -12.09 -10.67
C VAL A 174 21.18 -12.46 -11.04
N ARG A 175 21.84 -11.64 -11.86
CA ARG A 175 23.25 -11.80 -12.24
C ARG A 175 24.19 -11.71 -11.04
N GLU A 176 24.02 -10.71 -10.18
CA GLU A 176 24.81 -10.56 -8.95
C GLU A 176 24.65 -11.75 -8.01
N TYR A 177 23.42 -12.27 -7.87
CA TYR A 177 23.16 -13.44 -7.05
C TYR A 177 23.76 -14.73 -7.64
N LEU A 178 23.70 -14.91 -8.97
CA LEU A 178 24.20 -16.11 -9.66
C LEU A 178 25.69 -16.06 -10.00
N GLU A 179 26.38 -14.94 -9.72
CA GLU A 179 27.79 -14.71 -10.03
C GLU A 179 28.15 -15.12 -11.48
N THR A 180 27.27 -14.78 -12.43
CA THR A 180 27.33 -15.23 -13.84
C THR A 180 27.31 -14.04 -14.80
N ASP A 181 27.66 -14.27 -16.07
CA ASP A 181 27.57 -13.27 -17.15
C ASP A 181 26.11 -12.87 -17.47
N GLU A 182 25.90 -11.59 -17.75
CA GLU A 182 24.60 -10.99 -18.06
C GLU A 182 23.94 -11.59 -19.31
N ALA A 183 24.74 -11.90 -20.34
CA ALA A 183 24.24 -12.51 -21.57
C ALA A 183 23.58 -13.88 -21.30
N LYS A 184 24.22 -14.70 -20.46
CA LYS A 184 23.70 -16.01 -20.06
C LYS A 184 22.43 -15.88 -19.21
N VAL A 185 22.38 -14.90 -18.30
CA VAL A 185 21.18 -14.64 -17.48
C VAL A 185 20.00 -14.22 -18.36
N ARG A 186 20.21 -13.31 -19.31
CA ARG A 186 19.17 -12.90 -20.26
C ARG A 186 18.65 -14.07 -21.10
N GLU A 187 19.55 -14.94 -21.58
CA GLU A 187 19.16 -16.15 -22.32
C GLU A 187 18.31 -17.10 -21.45
N LEU A 188 18.74 -17.34 -20.20
CA LEU A 188 17.97 -18.17 -19.26
C LEU A 188 16.59 -17.59 -18.94
N ILE A 189 16.49 -16.27 -18.76
CA ILE A 189 15.21 -15.57 -18.55
C ILE A 189 14.32 -15.75 -19.79
N ALA A 190 14.86 -15.55 -20.99
CA ALA A 190 14.11 -15.66 -22.25
C ALA A 190 13.56 -17.08 -22.49
N ILE A 191 14.29 -18.12 -22.07
CA ILE A 191 13.86 -19.51 -22.20
C ILE A 191 12.85 -19.90 -21.11
N SER A 192 13.08 -19.49 -19.87
CA SER A 192 12.31 -19.96 -18.71
C SER A 192 11.02 -19.18 -18.45
N THR A 193 10.99 -17.87 -18.71
CA THR A 193 9.83 -17.00 -18.45
C THR A 193 8.55 -17.49 -19.15
N PRO A 194 8.57 -17.86 -20.45
CA PRO A 194 7.40 -18.43 -21.11
C PRO A 194 6.87 -19.70 -20.43
N VAL A 195 7.77 -20.54 -19.91
CA VAL A 195 7.41 -21.79 -19.21
C VAL A 195 6.73 -21.48 -17.88
N PHE A 196 7.31 -20.58 -17.07
CA PHE A 196 6.70 -20.18 -15.81
C PHE A 196 5.33 -19.54 -16.01
N ARG A 197 5.17 -18.63 -16.97
CA ARG A 197 3.89 -17.98 -17.27
C ARG A 197 2.80 -18.96 -17.68
N ARG A 198 3.14 -20.00 -18.45
CA ARG A 198 2.21 -21.09 -18.80
C ARG A 198 1.75 -21.91 -17.60
N CYS A 199 2.45 -21.87 -16.47
CA CYS A 199 2.17 -22.68 -15.29
C CYS A 199 1.64 -21.86 -14.11
N SER A 200 1.42 -20.55 -14.30
CA SER A 200 1.01 -19.63 -13.25
C SER A 200 -0.18 -18.81 -13.72
N ASN A 201 -1.04 -18.42 -12.79
CA ASN A 201 -2.16 -17.51 -13.01
C ASN A 201 -1.86 -16.07 -12.53
N TYR A 202 -0.79 -15.89 -11.75
CA TYR A 202 -0.35 -14.60 -11.23
C TYR A 202 1.14 -14.34 -11.49
N GLU A 203 1.53 -13.07 -11.48
CA GLU A 203 2.92 -12.61 -11.63
C GLU A 203 3.20 -11.46 -10.66
N PHE A 204 4.34 -11.52 -9.96
CA PHE A 204 4.81 -10.48 -9.06
C PHE A 204 6.26 -10.13 -9.38
N TYR A 205 6.51 -8.86 -9.67
CA TYR A 205 7.86 -8.35 -9.92
C TYR A 205 8.47 -7.84 -8.62
N ASN A 206 9.46 -8.58 -8.11
CA ASN A 206 10.20 -8.23 -6.90
C ASN A 206 11.20 -7.11 -7.21
N VAL A 207 10.81 -5.86 -6.92
CA VAL A 207 11.66 -4.69 -7.14
C VAL A 207 12.85 -4.72 -6.17
N SER A 208 14.06 -4.62 -6.71
CA SER A 208 15.29 -4.61 -5.90
C SER A 208 15.41 -3.37 -5.01
N GLU A 209 16.06 -3.53 -3.87
CA GLU A 209 16.48 -2.43 -2.99
C GLU A 209 17.78 -1.85 -3.55
N LYS A 210 17.88 -0.51 -3.72
CA LYS A 210 19.14 0.18 -4.06
C LYS A 210 19.99 0.34 -2.78
N ASP A 211 21.32 0.49 -2.90
CA ASP A 211 22.30 0.42 -1.81
C ASP A 211 21.91 1.16 -0.51
N ALA A 212 21.87 0.41 0.59
CA ALA A 212 21.48 0.85 1.92
C ALA A 212 22.42 1.88 2.58
N SER A 213 23.49 2.32 1.90
CA SER A 213 24.45 3.31 2.43
C SER A 213 23.89 4.73 2.55
N HIS A 214 22.81 5.03 1.82
CA HIS A 214 22.13 6.34 1.83
C HIS A 214 20.61 6.24 2.05
N LEU A 215 20.06 5.03 2.28
CA LEU A 215 18.66 4.69 1.93
C LEU A 215 17.81 4.08 3.07
N SER A 216 18.01 4.45 4.34
CA SER A 216 16.98 4.17 5.37
C SER A 216 17.05 5.09 6.60
N VAL A 217 15.87 5.30 7.22
CA VAL A 217 15.64 6.14 8.40
C VAL A 217 16.46 5.60 9.56
N ALA A 218 17.65 6.14 9.73
CA ALA A 218 18.18 6.30 11.07
C ALA A 218 17.38 7.44 11.71
N PRO A 219 16.78 7.25 12.90
CA PRO A 219 16.48 8.40 13.76
C PRO A 219 17.73 9.30 13.77
N ALA A 220 17.57 10.64 13.76
CA ALA A 220 18.65 11.63 13.51
C ALA A 220 19.97 11.47 14.33
N TYR A 221 20.04 10.49 15.23
CA TYR A 221 21.11 10.18 16.15
C TYR A 221 21.67 8.74 16.02
N GLN A 222 21.19 7.90 15.09
CA GLN A 222 21.73 6.55 14.81
C GLN A 222 22.66 6.56 13.59
N ARG A 223 23.87 5.99 13.72
CA ARG A 223 24.92 6.04 12.67
C ARG A 223 24.71 5.06 11.52
N SER A 224 23.85 4.04 11.67
CA SER A 224 23.49 3.10 10.61
C SER A 224 22.16 2.44 10.89
N VAL A 225 21.40 2.18 9.84
CA VAL A 225 20.14 1.44 9.94
C VAL A 225 20.42 -0.06 9.93
N PRO A 226 19.76 -0.85 10.78
CA PRO A 226 19.84 -2.29 10.69
C PRO A 226 19.38 -2.82 9.32
N ALA A 227 20.19 -3.68 8.68
CA ALA A 227 19.94 -4.23 7.35
C ALA A 227 18.54 -4.86 7.14
N PHE A 228 17.85 -5.27 8.21
CA PHE A 228 16.52 -5.83 8.14
C PHE A 228 15.40 -4.83 7.80
N LEU A 229 15.61 -3.52 7.98
CA LEU A 229 14.60 -2.50 7.62
C LEU A 229 14.52 -2.27 6.12
N THR A 230 15.58 -2.61 5.37
CA THR A 230 15.62 -2.51 3.90
C THR A 230 14.52 -3.33 3.22
N LEU A 231 14.10 -4.45 3.82
CA LEU A 231 13.12 -5.36 3.22
C LEU A 231 11.65 -5.02 3.51
N LYS A 232 11.37 -3.97 4.28
CA LYS A 232 10.00 -3.60 4.67
C LYS A 232 9.12 -3.20 3.49
N ARG A 233 9.70 -2.55 2.48
CA ARG A 233 8.97 -2.13 1.27
C ARG A 233 8.56 -3.33 0.41
N ALA A 234 9.48 -4.28 0.23
CA ALA A 234 9.19 -5.54 -0.45
C ALA A 234 8.10 -6.33 0.29
N GLU A 235 8.22 -6.47 1.61
CA GLU A 235 7.22 -7.11 2.48
C GLU A 235 5.83 -6.50 2.27
N ARG A 236 5.71 -5.17 2.38
CA ARG A 236 4.43 -4.45 2.22
C ARG A 236 3.82 -4.63 0.82
N THR A 237 4.65 -4.46 -0.22
CA THR A 237 4.17 -4.52 -1.62
C THR A 237 3.65 -5.91 -1.95
N PHE A 238 4.36 -6.95 -1.49
CA PHE A 238 3.92 -8.32 -1.66
C PHE A 238 2.65 -8.62 -0.85
N PHE A 239 2.50 -8.07 0.36
CA PHE A 239 1.27 -8.23 1.13
C PHE A 239 0.07 -7.54 0.50
N LYS A 240 0.22 -6.34 -0.05
CA LYS A 240 -0.85 -5.68 -0.83
C LYS A 240 -1.30 -6.58 -1.98
N PHE A 241 -0.35 -7.17 -2.70
CA PHE A 241 -0.64 -8.10 -3.78
C PHE A 241 -1.36 -9.37 -3.29
N LEU A 242 -0.87 -10.00 -2.22
CA LEU A 242 -1.52 -11.17 -1.64
C LEU A 242 -2.93 -10.87 -1.12
N ALA A 243 -3.15 -9.69 -0.52
CA ALA A 243 -4.46 -9.25 -0.09
C ALA A 243 -5.44 -9.18 -1.26
N LEU A 244 -5.00 -8.71 -2.43
CA LEU A 244 -5.83 -8.64 -3.62
C LEU A 244 -6.19 -10.03 -4.16
N ILE A 245 -5.25 -10.97 -4.21
CA ILE A 245 -5.51 -12.30 -4.81
C ILE A 245 -6.24 -13.27 -3.85
N LEU A 246 -6.11 -13.08 -2.53
CA LEU A 246 -6.68 -13.98 -1.51
C LEU A 246 -8.01 -13.48 -0.92
N SER A 247 -8.35 -12.20 -1.08
CA SER A 247 -9.59 -11.67 -0.51
C SER A 247 -10.81 -12.10 -1.34
N PRO A 248 -11.79 -12.81 -0.75
CA PRO A 248 -13.06 -13.06 -1.42
C PRO A 248 -13.87 -11.76 -1.46
N ARG A 249 -13.72 -10.96 -2.51
CA ARG A 249 -14.47 -9.70 -2.70
C ARG A 249 -15.78 -9.89 -3.49
N ASN A 250 -16.44 -11.04 -3.38
CA ASN A 250 -17.85 -11.15 -3.73
C ASN A 250 -18.70 -10.78 -2.50
N LYS A 251 -18.98 -9.49 -2.33
CA LYS A 251 -19.89 -8.95 -1.30
C LYS A 251 -21.32 -9.52 -1.40
N ASP A 252 -21.67 -10.25 -2.47
CA ASP A 252 -23.02 -10.77 -2.72
C ASP A 252 -23.38 -12.06 -1.96
N HIS A 253 -22.41 -12.72 -1.32
CA HIS A 253 -22.68 -13.91 -0.50
C HIS A 253 -22.00 -13.74 0.85
N GLY A 254 -22.78 -13.61 1.91
CA GLY A 254 -22.38 -13.35 3.30
C GLY A 254 -21.50 -14.42 3.97
N ILE A 255 -20.52 -14.97 3.25
CA ILE A 255 -19.55 -15.94 3.72
C ILE A 255 -18.44 -15.19 4.45
N LYS A 256 -18.43 -15.35 5.78
CA LYS A 256 -17.35 -14.88 6.65
C LYS A 256 -16.05 -15.60 6.27
N SER A 257 -15.03 -14.83 5.89
CA SER A 257 -13.68 -15.35 5.68
C SER A 257 -12.96 -15.46 7.03
N ASP A 258 -12.36 -16.63 7.31
CA ASP A 258 -11.47 -16.90 8.46
C ASP A 258 -10.04 -16.36 8.26
N VAL A 259 -9.74 -15.71 7.13
CA VAL A 259 -8.40 -15.15 6.87
C VAL A 259 -8.30 -13.77 7.52
N PRO A 260 -7.24 -13.49 8.29
CA PRO A 260 -6.99 -12.14 8.80
C PRO A 260 -7.04 -11.17 7.63
N THR A 261 -7.88 -10.13 7.71
CA THR A 261 -7.88 -9.04 6.73
C THR A 261 -6.46 -8.50 6.66
N LEU A 262 -5.76 -8.78 5.55
CA LEU A 262 -4.41 -8.32 5.27
C LEU A 262 -4.48 -6.80 5.08
N ASP A 263 -4.53 -6.09 6.19
CA ASP A 263 -4.97 -4.69 6.24
C ASP A 263 -3.89 -3.73 5.74
N PRO A 264 -4.09 -3.09 4.57
CA PRO A 264 -3.12 -2.18 3.98
C PRO A 264 -3.32 -0.76 4.54
N GLY A 265 -3.19 -0.59 5.85
CA GLY A 265 -3.24 0.73 6.49
C GLY A 265 -4.66 1.27 6.61
N HIS A 266 -5.17 1.38 7.84
CA HIS A 266 -6.44 2.06 8.11
C HIS A 266 -6.25 3.57 7.92
N PHE A 267 -6.22 4.01 6.67
CA PHE A 267 -6.41 5.40 6.31
C PHE A 267 -7.91 5.66 6.15
N PRO A 268 -8.43 6.80 6.65
CA PRO A 268 -9.86 7.08 6.62
C PRO A 268 -10.51 6.95 5.24
N LEU A 269 -9.81 7.30 4.16
CA LEU A 269 -10.36 7.18 2.81
C LEU A 269 -10.21 5.80 2.17
N SER A 270 -9.42 4.90 2.78
CA SER A 270 -9.25 3.53 2.27
C SER A 270 -10.40 2.59 2.67
N SER A 271 -11.25 2.99 3.63
CA SER A 271 -12.42 2.21 4.05
C SER A 271 -13.61 2.35 3.10
N VAL A 272 -13.65 3.42 2.31
CA VAL A 272 -14.72 3.70 1.34
C VAL A 272 -14.24 3.30 -0.06
N ASP A 273 -15.05 2.52 -0.77
CA ASP A 273 -14.78 2.14 -2.15
C ASP A 273 -14.64 3.40 -3.03
N LEU A 274 -13.59 3.44 -3.84
CA LEU A 274 -13.16 4.65 -4.54
C LEU A 274 -14.24 5.18 -5.51
N GLU A 275 -14.96 4.27 -6.16
CA GLU A 275 -16.02 4.60 -7.12
C GLU A 275 -17.30 5.17 -6.49
N LEU A 276 -17.41 5.14 -5.16
CA LEU A 276 -18.53 5.74 -4.42
C LEU A 276 -18.23 7.17 -3.96
N ARG A 277 -16.96 7.58 -4.02
CA ARG A 277 -16.51 8.90 -3.58
C ARG A 277 -16.70 9.93 -4.70
N SER A 278 -17.13 11.13 -4.33
CA SER A 278 -17.38 12.23 -5.26
C SER A 278 -16.11 13.05 -5.54
N TYR A 279 -16.04 13.56 -6.78
CA TYR A 279 -14.94 14.34 -7.35
C TYR A 279 -13.56 13.70 -7.18
N THR A 280 -13.45 12.40 -7.42
CA THR A 280 -12.17 11.66 -7.39
C THR A 280 -11.38 11.82 -8.69
N CYS A 281 -10.05 11.81 -8.60
CA CYS A 281 -9.17 11.96 -9.77
C CYS A 281 -8.23 10.78 -9.95
N ALA A 282 -7.95 10.40 -11.19
CA ALA A 282 -6.97 9.38 -11.54
C ALA A 282 -5.83 10.02 -12.35
N VAL A 283 -4.58 9.92 -11.88
CA VAL A 283 -3.45 10.38 -12.67
C VAL A 283 -3.23 9.46 -13.86
N GLN A 284 -3.16 10.01 -15.06
CA GLN A 284 -2.93 9.27 -16.27
C GLN A 284 -1.46 9.36 -16.70
N VAL A 285 -0.77 8.21 -16.71
CA VAL A 285 0.65 8.11 -17.07
C VAL A 285 0.83 6.98 -18.08
N GLN A 286 1.56 7.24 -19.17
CA GLN A 286 1.85 6.19 -20.16
C GLN A 286 2.93 5.26 -19.64
N LEU A 287 2.87 3.99 -20.05
CA LEU A 287 3.86 2.98 -19.68
C LEU A 287 5.29 3.43 -20.02
N SER A 288 5.49 4.11 -21.15
CA SER A 288 6.78 4.66 -21.60
C SER A 288 7.38 5.66 -20.62
N ASP A 289 6.56 6.41 -19.88
CA ASP A 289 7.03 7.37 -18.88
C ASP A 289 7.48 6.68 -17.58
N LEU A 290 7.09 5.42 -17.36
CA LEU A 290 7.35 4.64 -16.13
C LEU A 290 8.56 3.69 -16.26
N THR A 291 9.04 3.44 -17.48
CA THR A 291 10.14 2.52 -17.72
C THR A 291 11.48 3.06 -17.22
N SER A 292 11.66 4.38 -17.21
CA SER A 292 12.86 5.04 -16.68
C SER A 292 13.14 4.68 -15.21
N GLU A 293 14.41 4.60 -14.82
CA GLU A 293 14.81 4.19 -13.46
C GLU A 293 14.64 5.29 -12.41
N ASP A 294 14.54 6.56 -12.83
CA ASP A 294 14.54 7.74 -11.96
C ASP A 294 13.18 8.46 -11.90
N VAL A 295 12.09 7.72 -12.17
CA VAL A 295 10.73 8.26 -12.13
C VAL A 295 10.25 8.38 -10.68
N ASP A 296 9.96 9.60 -10.24
CA ASP A 296 9.32 9.85 -8.96
C ASP A 296 7.80 9.62 -9.06
N ILE A 297 7.36 8.45 -8.61
CA ILE A 297 5.93 8.07 -8.63
C ILE A 297 5.11 8.95 -7.68
N GLU A 298 5.65 9.32 -6.51
CA GLU A 298 4.93 10.12 -5.51
C GLU A 298 4.65 11.53 -6.04
N GLU A 299 5.58 12.08 -6.82
CA GLU A 299 5.37 13.34 -7.52
C GLU A 299 4.28 13.22 -8.60
N LEU A 300 4.28 12.14 -9.39
CA LEU A 300 3.31 11.96 -10.47
C LEU A 300 1.89 11.86 -9.93
N GLU A 301 1.68 11.11 -8.84
CA GLU A 301 0.34 10.87 -8.29
C GLU A 301 -0.18 11.94 -7.36
N PHE A 302 0.60 12.99 -7.12
CA PHE A 302 0.31 14.02 -6.14
C PHE A 302 -1.16 14.47 -6.19
N GLY A 303 -1.86 14.41 -5.05
CA GLY A 303 -3.26 14.84 -4.91
C GLY A 303 -4.31 13.98 -5.62
N CYS A 304 -3.90 12.87 -6.26
CA CYS A 304 -4.81 11.97 -6.98
C CYS A 304 -5.31 10.83 -6.08
N ASP A 305 -6.43 10.24 -6.47
CA ASP A 305 -7.10 9.17 -5.74
C ASP A 305 -6.81 7.78 -6.33
N ALA A 306 -6.36 7.72 -7.59
CA ALA A 306 -5.93 6.51 -8.29
C ALA A 306 -4.79 6.81 -9.26
N PHE A 307 -4.05 5.75 -9.63
CA PHE A 307 -2.98 5.79 -10.62
C PHE A 307 -3.37 4.98 -11.87
N GLU A 308 -3.58 5.65 -13.01
CA GLU A 308 -3.86 5.01 -14.29
C GLU A 308 -2.59 4.79 -15.10
N ILE A 309 -2.24 3.52 -15.33
CA ILE A 309 -1.16 3.11 -16.23
C ILE A 309 -1.77 2.86 -17.60
N VAL A 310 -1.39 3.69 -18.58
CA VAL A 310 -1.85 3.57 -19.98
C VAL A 310 -0.87 2.72 -20.78
N VAL A 311 -1.36 1.59 -21.29
CA VAL A 311 -0.60 0.61 -22.06
C VAL A 311 -1.06 0.61 -23.51
N GLU A 312 -0.09 0.76 -24.42
CA GLU A 312 -0.33 0.60 -25.85
C GLU A 312 -0.42 -0.91 -26.17
N PRO A 313 -1.42 -1.38 -26.93
CA PRO A 313 -1.62 -2.80 -27.23
C PRO A 313 -0.63 -3.31 -28.31
N LYS A 314 0.67 -3.22 -28.01
CA LYS A 314 1.76 -3.76 -28.82
C LYS A 314 1.83 -5.29 -28.67
N GLN A 315 2.54 -5.94 -29.59
CA GLN A 315 2.83 -7.36 -29.47
C GLN A 315 3.52 -7.63 -28.11
N LEU A 316 2.97 -8.57 -27.33
CA LEU A 316 3.45 -8.90 -25.99
C LEU A 316 4.76 -9.73 -26.04
N THR A 317 5.86 -9.07 -26.35
CA THR A 317 7.21 -9.65 -26.24
C THR A 317 7.58 -9.88 -24.78
N ALA A 318 8.62 -10.70 -24.52
CA ALA A 318 9.11 -10.93 -23.16
C ALA A 318 9.50 -9.60 -22.47
N GLU A 319 10.17 -8.73 -23.21
CA GLU A 319 10.57 -7.39 -22.76
C GLU A 319 9.36 -6.49 -22.47
N HIS A 320 8.37 -6.45 -23.36
CA HIS A 320 7.19 -5.62 -23.13
C HIS A 320 6.39 -6.08 -21.91
N ALA A 321 6.22 -7.40 -21.75
CA ALA A 321 5.58 -7.98 -20.57
C ALA A 321 6.36 -7.68 -19.28
N GLU A 322 7.70 -7.73 -19.32
CA GLU A 322 8.54 -7.35 -18.19
C GLU A 322 8.38 -5.86 -17.85
N ASN A 323 8.38 -4.97 -18.84
CA ASN A 323 8.18 -3.53 -18.64
C ASN A 323 6.83 -3.22 -17.97
N ILE A 324 5.76 -3.92 -18.38
CA ILE A 324 4.45 -3.84 -17.73
C ILE A 324 4.53 -4.30 -16.27
N SER A 325 5.07 -5.49 -16.00
CA SER A 325 5.17 -6.06 -14.65
C SER A 325 6.06 -5.22 -13.72
N LYS A 326 7.18 -4.70 -14.23
CA LYS A 326 8.10 -3.80 -13.51
C LYS A 326 7.42 -2.49 -13.17
N SER A 327 6.76 -1.84 -14.13
CA SER A 327 6.10 -0.54 -13.93
C SER A 327 4.94 -0.63 -12.94
N MET A 328 4.09 -1.65 -13.07
CA MET A 328 3.02 -1.93 -12.10
C MET A 328 3.57 -2.10 -10.68
N SER A 329 4.67 -2.84 -10.53
CA SER A 329 5.26 -3.10 -9.20
C SER A 329 5.98 -1.88 -8.63
N LYS A 330 6.61 -1.04 -9.47
CA LYS A 330 7.14 0.27 -9.06
C LYS A 330 6.03 1.16 -8.50
N VAL A 331 4.93 1.31 -9.24
CA VAL A 331 3.78 2.12 -8.80
C VAL A 331 3.23 1.57 -7.49
N ARG A 332 2.87 0.29 -7.43
CA ARG A 332 2.30 -0.36 -6.22
C ARG A 332 3.19 -0.25 -4.98
N ARG A 333 4.51 -0.20 -5.17
CA ARG A 333 5.50 -0.07 -4.11
C ARG A 333 5.55 1.34 -3.54
N SER A 334 5.50 2.34 -4.42
CA SER A 334 5.65 3.76 -4.10
C SER A 334 4.34 4.44 -3.70
N THR A 335 3.17 3.82 -3.92
CA THR A 335 1.89 4.42 -3.55
C THR A 335 0.93 3.51 -2.79
N VAL A 336 0.02 4.13 -2.01
CA VAL A 336 -1.18 3.52 -1.42
C VAL A 336 -2.44 3.67 -2.27
N THR A 337 -2.38 4.39 -3.39
CA THR A 337 -3.52 4.61 -4.30
C THR A 337 -3.83 3.35 -5.12
N PRO A 338 -5.12 3.06 -5.40
CA PRO A 338 -5.52 1.99 -6.32
C PRO A 338 -4.98 2.21 -7.74
N ILE A 339 -4.61 1.12 -8.42
CA ILE A 339 -4.09 1.19 -9.79
C ILE A 339 -5.21 0.85 -10.79
N ILE A 340 -5.35 1.69 -11.81
CA ILE A 340 -6.16 1.46 -13.00
C ILE A 340 -5.23 0.99 -14.12
N TYR A 341 -5.41 -0.25 -14.59
CA TYR A 341 -4.71 -0.75 -15.76
C TYR A 341 -5.54 -0.49 -17.02
N HIS A 342 -5.10 0.47 -17.84
CA HIS A 342 -5.81 0.87 -19.04
C HIS A 342 -5.04 0.45 -20.28
N VAL A 343 -5.59 -0.50 -21.06
CA VAL A 343 -5.08 -0.83 -22.39
C VAL A 343 -5.87 -0.03 -23.41
N MET A 344 -5.17 0.71 -24.28
CA MET A 344 -5.84 1.54 -25.28
C MET A 344 -6.67 0.67 -26.26
N PRO A 345 -7.93 1.04 -26.54
CA PRO A 345 -8.81 0.35 -27.48
C PRO A 345 -8.19 0.17 -28.87
N THR A 346 -8.60 -0.88 -29.57
CA THR A 346 -8.20 -1.07 -30.99
C THR A 346 -8.83 -0.02 -31.90
N SER A 347 -9.96 0.56 -31.51
CA SER A 347 -10.60 1.68 -32.21
C SER A 347 -9.78 2.97 -32.18
N THR A 348 -8.87 3.14 -31.22
CA THR A 348 -8.02 4.34 -31.10
C THR A 348 -6.98 4.43 -32.22
N ASN A 349 -6.47 3.29 -32.71
CA ASN A 349 -5.46 3.26 -33.75
C ASN A 349 -5.58 1.97 -34.58
N SER A 350 -5.72 2.11 -35.90
CA SER A 350 -5.87 1.00 -36.84
C SER A 350 -4.68 0.03 -36.87
N ALA A 351 -3.51 0.43 -36.34
CA ALA A 351 -2.34 -0.45 -36.20
C ALA A 351 -2.50 -1.49 -35.09
N TYR A 352 -3.47 -1.34 -34.19
CA TYR A 352 -3.67 -2.23 -33.05
C TYR A 352 -4.51 -3.44 -33.44
N SER A 353 -4.05 -4.63 -33.05
CA SER A 353 -4.76 -5.88 -33.28
C SER A 353 -5.49 -6.35 -32.01
N THR A 354 -6.67 -6.94 -32.18
CA THR A 354 -7.45 -7.54 -31.08
C THR A 354 -6.63 -8.58 -30.31
N ALA A 355 -5.78 -9.34 -31.00
CA ALA A 355 -4.90 -10.33 -30.38
C ALA A 355 -3.87 -9.68 -29.43
N SER A 356 -3.26 -8.55 -29.81
CA SER A 356 -2.29 -7.84 -28.98
C SER A 356 -2.97 -7.14 -27.80
N TYR A 357 -4.16 -6.58 -28.04
CA TYR A 357 -5.00 -5.99 -27.00
C TYR A 357 -5.36 -7.03 -25.91
N LEU A 358 -5.90 -8.17 -26.32
CA LEU A 358 -6.24 -9.27 -25.40
C LEU A 358 -5.00 -9.77 -24.66
N ALA A 359 -3.88 -9.98 -25.35
CA ALA A 359 -2.64 -10.43 -24.70
C ALA A 359 -2.20 -9.46 -23.59
N CYS A 360 -2.30 -8.14 -23.82
CA CYS A 360 -1.99 -7.14 -22.80
C CYS A 360 -2.99 -7.12 -21.64
N LEU A 361 -4.29 -7.33 -21.90
CA LEU A 361 -5.31 -7.46 -20.84
C LEU A 361 -5.05 -8.68 -19.94
N TRP A 362 -4.88 -9.83 -20.56
CA TRP A 362 -4.63 -11.08 -19.84
C TRP A 362 -3.34 -11.01 -19.01
N HIS A 363 -2.28 -10.40 -19.56
CA HIS A 363 -1.06 -10.14 -18.81
C HIS A 363 -1.31 -9.20 -17.63
N GLY A 364 -2.04 -8.11 -17.84
CA GLY A 364 -2.42 -7.16 -16.78
C GLY A 364 -3.14 -7.80 -15.61
N LEU A 365 -4.11 -8.69 -15.88
CA LEU A 365 -4.83 -9.44 -14.84
C LEU A 365 -3.90 -10.24 -13.93
N ARG A 366 -2.76 -10.73 -14.42
CA ARG A 366 -1.79 -11.51 -13.62
C ARG A 366 -1.17 -10.69 -12.48
N MET A 367 -1.15 -9.37 -12.60
CA MET A 367 -0.64 -8.47 -11.55
C MET A 367 -1.74 -7.96 -10.60
N ALA A 368 -2.98 -8.43 -10.78
CA ALA A 368 -4.15 -8.09 -9.96
C ALA A 368 -4.29 -6.57 -9.70
N PRO A 369 -4.44 -5.73 -10.75
CA PRO A 369 -4.75 -4.31 -10.53
C PRO A 369 -6.11 -4.15 -9.84
N GLU A 370 -6.31 -3.06 -9.12
CA GLU A 370 -7.58 -2.77 -8.46
C GLU A 370 -8.70 -2.53 -9.48
N PHE A 371 -8.36 -1.86 -10.60
CA PHE A 371 -9.24 -1.65 -11.73
C PHE A 371 -8.57 -2.02 -13.05
N MET A 372 -9.35 -2.49 -14.02
CA MET A 372 -8.90 -2.69 -15.39
C MET A 372 -9.99 -2.27 -16.37
N THR A 373 -9.61 -1.59 -17.45
CA THR A 373 -10.57 -1.20 -18.50
C THR A 373 -10.75 -2.30 -19.54
N ILE A 374 -11.95 -2.46 -20.06
CA ILE A 374 -12.25 -3.32 -21.23
C ILE A 374 -13.05 -2.54 -22.27
N ASP A 375 -12.69 -2.68 -23.54
CA ASP A 375 -13.37 -2.02 -24.66
C ASP A 375 -14.72 -2.69 -24.96
N LEU A 376 -15.82 -1.94 -24.83
CA LEU A 376 -17.19 -2.40 -25.07
C LEU A 376 -17.59 -2.49 -26.55
N THR A 377 -16.68 -2.16 -27.48
CA THR A 377 -16.86 -2.42 -28.91
C THR A 377 -16.49 -3.84 -29.31
N MET A 378 -15.82 -4.58 -28.41
CA MET A 378 -15.46 -5.97 -28.62
C MET A 378 -16.67 -6.92 -28.56
N ASP A 379 -16.45 -8.14 -29.02
CA ASP A 379 -17.40 -9.24 -28.89
C ASP A 379 -17.73 -9.49 -27.40
N GLU A 380 -19.02 -9.65 -27.11
CA GLU A 380 -19.53 -9.86 -25.76
C GLU A 380 -18.99 -11.15 -25.12
N GLU A 381 -18.76 -12.20 -25.93
CA GLU A 381 -18.17 -13.46 -25.44
C GLU A 381 -16.75 -13.25 -24.88
N LEU A 382 -15.96 -12.42 -25.56
CA LEU A 382 -14.60 -12.07 -25.12
C LEU A 382 -14.63 -11.22 -23.86
N ILE A 383 -15.57 -10.26 -23.78
CA ILE A 383 -15.75 -9.43 -22.58
C ILE A 383 -16.13 -10.32 -21.39
N GLN A 384 -17.08 -11.23 -21.58
CA GLN A 384 -17.54 -12.15 -20.55
C GLN A 384 -16.41 -13.09 -20.08
N ALA A 385 -15.56 -13.56 -20.99
CA ALA A 385 -14.39 -14.37 -20.64
C ALA A 385 -13.42 -13.59 -19.72
N VAL A 386 -13.09 -12.35 -20.06
CA VAL A 386 -12.20 -11.50 -19.23
C VAL A 386 -12.84 -11.19 -17.88
N VAL A 387 -14.14 -10.87 -17.86
CA VAL A 387 -14.89 -10.61 -16.61
C VAL A 387 -14.92 -11.85 -15.71
N ALA A 388 -15.10 -13.05 -16.27
CA ALA A 388 -15.12 -14.30 -15.51
C ALA A 388 -13.75 -14.60 -14.85
N SER A 389 -12.64 -14.24 -15.50
CA SER A 389 -11.28 -14.48 -15.02
C SER A 389 -10.67 -13.32 -14.21
N ARG A 390 -11.43 -12.25 -13.95
CA ARG A 390 -10.91 -11.00 -13.33
C ARG A 390 -10.33 -11.12 -11.92
N GLY A 391 -10.70 -12.20 -11.21
CA GLY A 391 -10.39 -12.34 -9.78
C GLY A 391 -11.00 -11.20 -8.97
N SER A 392 -10.17 -10.46 -8.23
CA SER A 392 -10.58 -9.29 -7.44
C SER A 392 -10.57 -7.96 -8.20
N THR A 393 -10.10 -7.95 -9.46
CA THR A 393 -10.00 -6.76 -10.29
C THR A 393 -11.40 -6.24 -10.65
N LYS A 394 -11.69 -4.96 -10.38
CA LYS A 394 -12.94 -4.31 -10.83
C LYS A 394 -12.83 -3.95 -12.31
N ILE A 395 -13.81 -4.35 -13.11
CA ILE A 395 -13.78 -4.11 -14.57
C ILE A 395 -14.51 -2.80 -14.89
N ILE A 396 -13.82 -1.90 -15.61
CA ILE A 396 -14.38 -0.66 -16.15
C ILE A 396 -14.75 -0.90 -17.61
N GLY A 397 -16.06 -0.92 -17.92
CA GLY A 397 -16.54 -0.98 -19.29
C GLY A 397 -16.27 0.35 -20.01
N HIS A 398 -15.28 0.38 -20.89
CA HIS A 398 -14.78 1.57 -21.56
C HIS A 398 -15.36 1.70 -22.97
N LEU A 399 -15.76 2.91 -23.35
CA LEU A 399 -16.21 3.25 -24.70
C LEU A 399 -15.87 4.70 -25.03
N HIS A 400 -15.13 4.89 -26.12
CA HIS A 400 -14.90 6.20 -26.73
C HIS A 400 -15.63 6.27 -28.07
N ALA A 401 -16.61 7.16 -28.22
CA ALA A 401 -17.39 7.27 -29.45
C ALA A 401 -17.83 8.70 -29.75
N ALA A 402 -17.85 9.10 -31.02
CA ALA A 402 -18.32 10.41 -31.48
C ALA A 402 -19.85 10.47 -31.66
N MET A 403 -20.60 9.82 -30.78
CA MET A 403 -22.07 9.79 -30.79
C MET A 403 -22.64 10.88 -29.89
N ASP A 404 -23.82 11.40 -30.22
CA ASP A 404 -24.44 12.41 -29.37
C ASP A 404 -24.88 11.83 -28.01
N TRP A 405 -24.80 12.60 -26.92
CA TRP A 405 -25.18 12.11 -25.58
C TRP A 405 -26.69 11.85 -25.45
N TYR A 406 -27.51 12.45 -26.31
CA TYR A 406 -28.95 12.15 -26.39
C TYR A 406 -29.27 10.84 -27.11
N ASP A 407 -28.28 10.22 -27.76
CA ASP A 407 -28.48 8.97 -28.49
C ASP A 407 -28.74 7.81 -27.53
N VAL A 408 -29.75 6.99 -27.86
CA VAL A 408 -30.14 5.79 -27.11
C VAL A 408 -28.99 4.77 -27.04
N PHE A 409 -28.07 4.83 -27.99
CA PHE A 409 -26.82 4.06 -28.02
C PHE A 409 -26.09 4.02 -26.68
N TRP A 410 -25.98 5.15 -25.96
CA TRP A 410 -25.29 5.18 -24.66
C TRP A 410 -26.03 4.40 -23.57
N LEU A 411 -27.37 4.43 -23.60
CA LEU A 411 -28.19 3.66 -22.65
C LEU A 411 -28.08 2.16 -22.93
N GLU A 412 -28.12 1.75 -24.20
CA GLU A 412 -27.95 0.34 -24.59
C GLU A 412 -26.58 -0.19 -24.18
N LYS A 413 -25.51 0.60 -24.40
CA LYS A 413 -24.16 0.25 -23.98
C LYS A 413 -23.99 0.23 -22.46
N TYR A 414 -24.66 1.13 -21.75
CA TYR A 414 -24.71 1.11 -20.29
C TYR A 414 -25.33 -0.19 -19.76
N ASP A 415 -26.50 -0.55 -20.27
CA ASP A 415 -27.23 -1.76 -19.86
C ASP A 415 -26.47 -3.03 -20.24
N THR A 416 -25.76 -3.01 -21.39
CA THR A 416 -24.86 -4.08 -21.81
C THR A 416 -23.69 -4.24 -20.85
N ALA A 417 -23.02 -3.15 -20.47
CA ALA A 417 -21.91 -3.20 -19.51
C ALA A 417 -22.35 -3.76 -18.14
N MET A 418 -23.54 -3.36 -17.67
CA MET A 418 -24.13 -3.92 -16.44
C MET A 418 -24.41 -5.42 -16.57
N ARG A 419 -25.05 -5.84 -17.67
CA ARG A 419 -25.36 -7.25 -17.94
C ARG A 419 -24.11 -8.12 -18.03
N LEU A 420 -23.03 -7.60 -18.62
CA LEU A 420 -21.74 -8.28 -18.71
C LEU A 420 -20.95 -8.27 -17.39
N GLY A 421 -21.47 -7.63 -16.33
CA GLY A 421 -20.88 -7.64 -15.00
C GLY A 421 -19.78 -6.61 -14.78
N CYS A 422 -19.71 -5.54 -15.58
CA CYS A 422 -18.79 -4.42 -15.31
C CYS A 422 -19.13 -3.75 -13.97
N SER A 423 -18.10 -3.34 -13.24
CA SER A 423 -18.25 -2.67 -11.93
C SER A 423 -18.44 -1.16 -12.06
N VAL A 424 -17.91 -0.57 -13.13
CA VAL A 424 -17.97 0.86 -13.46
C VAL A 424 -18.04 0.97 -14.99
N VAL A 425 -18.62 2.05 -15.52
CA VAL A 425 -18.52 2.40 -16.93
C VAL A 425 -17.70 3.67 -17.14
N ARG A 426 -16.96 3.73 -18.26
CA ARG A 426 -16.26 4.93 -18.71
C ARG A 426 -16.68 5.25 -20.13
N PHE A 427 -17.51 6.28 -20.31
CA PHE A 427 -17.95 6.75 -21.62
C PHE A 427 -17.37 8.11 -21.91
N THR A 428 -16.75 8.24 -23.07
CA THR A 428 -16.09 9.48 -23.48
C THR A 428 -16.43 9.78 -24.93
N ARG A 429 -16.51 11.07 -25.27
CA ARG A 429 -16.64 11.53 -26.66
C ARG A 429 -15.78 12.76 -26.93
N PRO A 430 -15.31 13.00 -28.15
CA PRO A 430 -14.63 14.26 -28.47
C PRO A 430 -15.60 15.45 -28.32
N ALA A 431 -15.13 16.55 -27.74
CA ALA A 431 -15.80 17.85 -27.80
C ALA A 431 -15.18 18.72 -28.89
N ASN A 432 -16.04 19.27 -29.75
CA ASN A 432 -15.66 20.29 -30.73
C ASN A 432 -15.88 21.68 -30.16
N PHE A 433 -16.94 21.86 -29.35
CA PHE A 433 -17.33 23.14 -28.77
C PHE A 433 -17.56 23.03 -27.26
N MET A 434 -17.57 24.18 -26.56
CA MET A 434 -17.81 24.21 -25.11
C MET A 434 -19.25 23.82 -24.73
N ASP A 435 -20.21 23.96 -25.64
CA ASP A 435 -21.63 23.68 -25.38
C ASP A 435 -21.97 22.18 -25.44
N ASP A 436 -21.11 21.36 -26.04
CA ASP A 436 -21.21 19.89 -26.05
C ASP A 436 -21.25 19.28 -24.63
N ASN A 437 -20.86 20.07 -23.62
CA ASN A 437 -20.81 19.65 -22.22
C ASN A 437 -22.19 19.65 -21.53
N ALA A 438 -23.19 20.37 -22.04
CA ALA A 438 -24.51 20.45 -21.40
C ALA A 438 -25.30 19.12 -21.53
N ALA A 439 -25.19 18.45 -22.67
CA ALA A 439 -25.92 17.21 -22.96
C ALA A 439 -25.56 16.05 -22.01
N ILE A 440 -24.33 16.03 -21.47
CA ILE A 440 -23.87 15.01 -20.52
C ILE A 440 -24.75 14.95 -19.27
N GLN A 441 -25.21 16.09 -18.77
CA GLN A 441 -26.01 16.13 -17.55
C GLN A 441 -27.37 15.45 -17.73
N SER A 442 -27.96 15.59 -18.92
CA SER A 442 -29.20 14.87 -19.26
C SER A 442 -28.99 13.35 -19.19
N PHE A 443 -27.91 12.85 -19.81
CA PHE A 443 -27.58 11.43 -19.77
C PHE A 443 -27.34 10.94 -18.33
N ARG A 444 -26.57 11.69 -17.52
CA ARG A 444 -26.35 11.39 -16.10
C ARG A 444 -27.65 11.29 -15.33
N ASN A 445 -28.55 12.26 -15.49
CA ASN A 445 -29.85 12.26 -14.79
C ASN A 445 -30.68 11.03 -15.15
N THR A 446 -30.71 10.63 -16.42
CA THR A 446 -31.39 9.41 -16.88
C THR A 446 -30.85 8.16 -16.18
N ILE A 447 -29.52 8.02 -16.07
CA ILE A 447 -28.90 6.89 -15.37
C ILE A 447 -29.17 6.95 -13.87
N TYR A 448 -29.06 8.13 -13.24
CA TYR A 448 -29.30 8.28 -11.81
C TYR A 448 -30.77 8.03 -11.42
N ALA A 449 -31.72 8.16 -12.35
CA ALA A 449 -33.12 7.79 -12.12
C ALA A 449 -33.37 6.26 -12.08
N LYS A 450 -32.42 5.44 -12.56
CA LYS A 450 -32.55 3.97 -12.51
C LYS A 450 -32.39 3.45 -11.07
N SER A 451 -33.20 2.45 -10.71
CA SER A 451 -33.16 1.78 -9.40
C SER A 451 -31.89 0.94 -9.19
N GLN A 452 -31.43 0.27 -10.25
CA GLN A 452 -30.16 -0.44 -10.27
C GLN A 452 -29.20 0.28 -11.21
N ARG A 453 -28.00 0.61 -10.71
CA ARG A 453 -26.99 1.35 -11.46
C ARG A 453 -25.59 1.00 -10.96
N ILE A 454 -24.63 1.09 -11.85
CA ILE A 454 -23.20 1.08 -11.55
C ILE A 454 -22.61 2.49 -11.70
N PRO A 455 -21.54 2.84 -10.97
CA PRO A 455 -20.88 4.14 -11.10
C PRO A 455 -20.41 4.43 -12.53
N MET A 456 -20.32 5.72 -12.86
CA MET A 456 -20.10 6.18 -14.23
C MET A 456 -19.08 7.29 -14.30
N ILE A 457 -18.11 7.12 -15.20
CA ILE A 457 -17.10 8.10 -15.59
C ILE A 457 -17.51 8.62 -16.96
N CYS A 458 -18.06 9.84 -17.03
CA CYS A 458 -18.57 10.40 -18.28
C CYS A 458 -18.13 11.83 -18.49
N TYR A 459 -17.39 12.07 -19.57
CA TYR A 459 -16.91 13.41 -19.92
C TYR A 459 -16.55 13.51 -21.41
N ASN A 460 -16.43 14.73 -21.90
CA ASN A 460 -15.93 14.99 -23.24
C ASN A 460 -14.39 15.12 -23.23
N THR A 461 -13.72 14.53 -24.21
CA THR A 461 -12.26 14.60 -24.38
C THR A 461 -11.82 15.83 -25.17
N GLY A 462 -10.51 16.06 -25.21
CA GLY A 462 -9.90 17.20 -25.89
C GLY A 462 -9.97 18.51 -25.09
N ARG A 463 -9.37 19.56 -25.66
CA ARG A 463 -9.21 20.86 -24.98
C ARG A 463 -10.55 21.53 -24.64
N ALA A 464 -11.55 21.40 -25.51
CA ALA A 464 -12.90 21.95 -25.31
C ALA A 464 -13.72 21.14 -24.29
N GLY A 465 -13.38 19.86 -24.10
CA GLY A 465 -14.06 18.94 -23.20
C GLY A 465 -13.71 19.12 -21.72
N ARG A 466 -12.66 19.88 -21.39
CA ARG A 466 -12.19 20.11 -20.01
C ARG A 466 -13.30 20.48 -19.03
N ARG A 467 -14.29 21.27 -19.44
CA ARG A 467 -15.40 21.67 -18.56
C ARG A 467 -16.20 20.46 -18.07
N SER A 468 -16.59 19.55 -18.95
CA SER A 468 -17.33 18.35 -18.51
C SER A 468 -16.46 17.38 -17.70
N ALA A 469 -15.17 17.29 -18.01
CA ALA A 469 -14.22 16.49 -17.25
C ALA A 469 -14.05 17.00 -15.82
N CYS A 470 -13.97 18.33 -15.60
CA CYS A 470 -13.89 18.90 -14.24
C CYS A 470 -15.06 18.53 -13.35
N PHE A 471 -16.28 18.48 -13.91
CA PHE A 471 -17.50 18.13 -13.19
C PHE A 471 -17.85 16.64 -13.26
N ASN A 472 -16.94 15.81 -13.78
CA ASN A 472 -17.06 14.38 -13.61
C ASN A 472 -16.77 14.01 -12.14
N GLN A 473 -17.63 13.16 -11.58
CA GLN A 473 -17.60 12.89 -10.14
C GLN A 473 -16.67 11.73 -9.79
N VAL A 474 -16.50 10.74 -10.66
CA VAL A 474 -15.78 9.52 -10.32
C VAL A 474 -14.60 9.35 -11.26
N LEU A 475 -13.40 9.20 -10.69
CA LEU A 475 -12.17 8.85 -11.42
C LEU A 475 -11.90 9.75 -12.65
N THR A 476 -12.04 11.06 -12.48
CA THR A 476 -11.71 12.04 -13.52
C THR A 476 -10.23 11.91 -13.89
N PRO A 477 -9.89 11.66 -15.16
CA PRO A 477 -8.50 11.54 -15.55
C PRO A 477 -7.83 12.90 -15.54
N VAL A 478 -6.65 12.97 -14.93
CA VAL A 478 -5.81 14.16 -14.84
C VAL A 478 -4.40 13.82 -15.29
N ILE A 479 -3.64 14.80 -15.75
CA ILE A 479 -2.25 14.64 -16.17
C ILE A 479 -1.30 15.38 -15.22
N PRO A 480 -0.11 14.85 -14.91
CA PRO A 480 0.92 15.58 -14.19
C PRO A 480 1.32 16.86 -14.93
N GLU A 481 1.53 17.94 -14.18
CA GLU A 481 1.87 19.26 -14.73
C GLU A 481 3.14 19.21 -15.59
N LYS A 482 4.15 18.43 -15.17
CA LYS A 482 5.39 18.22 -15.93
C LYS A 482 5.14 17.56 -17.30
N LEU A 483 4.27 16.55 -17.35
CA LEU A 483 3.94 15.84 -18.59
C LEU A 483 3.04 16.67 -19.51
N ARG A 484 2.19 17.54 -18.97
CA ARG A 484 1.38 18.46 -19.77
C ARG A 484 2.22 19.55 -20.45
N LYS A 485 3.27 20.02 -19.77
CA LYS A 485 4.19 21.05 -20.26
C LYS A 485 5.31 20.50 -21.15
N SER A 486 5.41 19.18 -21.33
CA SER A 486 6.44 18.58 -22.16
C SER A 486 6.21 18.86 -23.65
N GLU A 487 7.28 18.92 -24.43
CA GLU A 487 7.22 19.08 -25.89
C GLU A 487 6.45 17.92 -26.56
N THR A 488 6.47 16.75 -25.93
CA THR A 488 5.79 15.53 -26.40
C THR A 488 4.29 15.51 -26.13
N PHE A 489 3.72 16.49 -25.41
CA PHE A 489 2.28 16.50 -25.07
C PHE A 489 1.37 16.58 -26.31
N ALA A 490 1.77 17.35 -27.33
CA ALA A 490 1.01 17.44 -28.59
C ALA A 490 1.03 16.13 -29.40
N GLU A 491 2.12 15.37 -29.34
CA GLU A 491 2.19 14.02 -29.93
C GLU A 491 1.36 13.03 -29.14
N ARG A 492 1.42 13.10 -27.81
CA ARG A 492 0.65 12.27 -26.90
C ARG A 492 -0.85 12.39 -27.13
N THR A 493 -1.36 13.62 -27.20
CA THR A 493 -2.79 13.90 -27.42
C THR A 493 -3.26 13.49 -28.83
N ARG A 494 -2.38 13.49 -29.83
CA ARG A 494 -2.68 12.94 -31.16
C ARG A 494 -2.72 11.42 -31.17
N ALA A 495 -1.79 10.77 -30.47
CA ALA A 495 -1.72 9.31 -30.38
C ALA A 495 -2.84 8.72 -29.51
N ASN A 496 -3.21 9.43 -28.45
CA ASN A 496 -4.32 9.09 -27.56
C ASN A 496 -5.21 10.33 -27.35
N PRO A 497 -6.33 10.46 -28.11
CA PRO A 497 -7.28 11.56 -27.96
C PRO A 497 -7.93 11.68 -26.57
N GLU A 498 -7.89 10.61 -25.77
CA GLU A 498 -8.40 10.58 -24.40
C GLU A 498 -7.38 11.09 -23.37
N THR A 499 -6.18 11.49 -23.81
CA THR A 499 -5.18 12.13 -22.94
C THR A 499 -5.79 13.34 -22.24
N SER A 500 -5.71 13.37 -20.91
CA SER A 500 -6.30 14.47 -20.14
C SER A 500 -5.60 15.80 -20.41
N TRP A 501 -6.41 16.86 -20.47
CA TRP A 501 -5.95 18.25 -20.58
C TRP A 501 -6.01 19.00 -19.24
N LEU A 502 -6.39 18.30 -18.17
CA LEU A 502 -6.58 18.84 -16.83
C LEU A 502 -5.50 18.34 -15.90
N THR A 503 -4.96 19.23 -15.08
CA THR A 503 -4.15 18.81 -13.93
C THR A 503 -5.03 18.68 -12.69
N VAL A 504 -4.56 17.93 -11.70
CA VAL A 504 -5.27 17.76 -10.43
C VAL A 504 -5.52 19.09 -9.71
N THR A 505 -4.57 20.01 -9.81
CA THR A 505 -4.64 21.36 -9.25
C THR A 505 -5.74 22.17 -9.94
N GLU A 506 -5.79 22.13 -11.26
CA GLU A 506 -6.85 22.79 -12.04
C GLU A 506 -8.23 22.19 -11.72
N ALA A 507 -8.34 20.86 -11.70
CA ALA A 507 -9.58 20.17 -11.37
C ALA A 507 -10.10 20.56 -9.98
N THR A 508 -9.23 20.59 -8.97
CA THR A 508 -9.60 20.97 -7.60
C THR A 508 -9.96 22.45 -7.52
N HIS A 509 -9.14 23.34 -8.10
CA HIS A 509 -9.40 24.77 -8.11
C HIS A 509 -10.75 25.13 -8.73
N ILE A 510 -11.13 24.47 -9.82
CA ILE A 510 -12.39 24.71 -10.52
C ILE A 510 -13.60 24.37 -9.65
N LEU A 511 -13.53 23.34 -8.79
CA LEU A 511 -14.63 23.01 -7.89
C LEU A 511 -14.95 24.17 -6.93
N TYR A 512 -13.92 24.87 -6.44
CA TYR A 512 -14.11 26.06 -5.62
C TYR A 512 -14.51 27.29 -6.43
N ALA A 513 -13.83 27.53 -7.57
CA ALA A 513 -14.13 28.67 -8.43
C ALA A 513 -15.53 28.61 -9.08
N SER A 514 -16.13 27.42 -9.15
CA SER A 514 -17.48 27.18 -9.67
C SER A 514 -18.56 27.11 -8.58
N PHE A 515 -18.21 27.35 -7.31
CA PHE A 515 -19.13 27.26 -6.17
C PHE A 515 -19.72 25.85 -5.96
N THR A 516 -19.03 24.82 -6.46
CA THR A 516 -19.37 23.42 -6.12
C THR A 516 -18.90 23.09 -4.71
N TYR A 517 -17.76 23.64 -4.32
CA TYR A 517 -17.23 23.62 -2.95
C TYR A 517 -16.95 25.03 -2.46
N ASP A 518 -16.98 25.19 -1.14
CA ASP A 518 -16.79 26.44 -0.42
C ASP A 518 -15.48 26.45 0.38
N PRO A 519 -14.86 27.63 0.57
CA PRO A 519 -13.79 27.81 1.55
C PRO A 519 -14.25 27.48 2.98
N MET A 520 -13.65 26.46 3.59
CA MET A 520 -13.94 26.03 4.96
C MET A 520 -12.88 26.50 5.97
N GLN A 521 -13.31 26.61 7.23
CA GLN A 521 -12.49 26.99 8.38
C GLN A 521 -12.28 25.81 9.31
N PHE A 522 -11.02 25.45 9.54
CA PHE A 522 -10.60 24.36 10.40
C PHE A 522 -9.79 24.88 11.59
N TYR A 523 -9.78 24.12 12.67
CA TYR A 523 -9.12 24.57 13.90
C TYR A 523 -8.36 23.44 14.60
N ILE A 524 -7.44 23.83 15.48
CA ILE A 524 -7.02 23.01 16.63
C ILE A 524 -7.46 23.71 17.92
N ILE A 525 -8.20 22.99 18.76
CA ILE A 525 -8.75 23.48 20.03
C ILE A 525 -8.08 22.81 21.23
N GLY A 526 -7.73 23.58 22.26
CA GLY A 526 -7.15 23.05 23.49
C GLY A 526 -6.61 24.13 24.42
N ALA A 527 -6.24 23.75 25.64
CA ALA A 527 -5.72 24.70 26.63
C ALA A 527 -4.29 25.18 26.30
N ALA A 528 -3.49 24.35 25.64
CA ALA A 528 -2.09 24.62 25.33
C ALA A 528 -1.76 24.28 23.86
N VAL A 529 -2.39 24.98 22.91
CA VAL A 529 -2.20 24.74 21.46
C VAL A 529 -1.33 25.80 20.76
N GLY A 530 -0.79 26.76 21.49
CA GLY A 530 0.04 27.84 20.93
C GLY A 530 1.25 27.36 20.14
N TYR A 531 1.93 26.31 20.63
CA TYR A 531 3.10 25.70 19.99
C TYR A 531 2.75 24.65 18.93
N SER A 532 1.47 24.35 18.70
CA SER A 532 1.06 23.31 17.76
C SER A 532 1.53 23.63 16.34
N LEU A 533 2.07 22.63 15.66
CA LEU A 533 2.47 22.70 14.25
C LEU A 533 1.32 22.31 13.29
N SER A 534 0.17 21.87 13.80
CA SER A 534 -1.00 21.50 12.98
C SER A 534 -1.43 22.60 12.01
N PRO A 535 -1.49 23.90 12.39
CA PRO A 535 -1.82 24.97 11.46
C PRO A 535 -0.83 25.09 10.30
N ALA A 536 0.48 25.04 10.55
CA ALA A 536 1.48 25.13 9.48
C ALA A 536 1.33 23.95 8.51
N MET A 537 1.24 22.74 9.06
CA MET A 537 1.07 21.49 8.35
C MET A 537 -0.18 21.47 7.45
N HIS A 538 -1.36 21.75 8.00
CA HIS A 538 -2.61 21.71 7.25
C HIS A 538 -2.71 22.85 6.22
N ASN A 539 -2.27 24.07 6.56
CA ASN A 539 -2.29 25.18 5.60
C ASN A 539 -1.31 24.96 4.44
N ALA A 540 -0.16 24.31 4.66
CA ALA A 540 0.72 23.89 3.57
C ALA A 540 0.03 22.87 2.65
N ALA A 541 -0.66 21.89 3.24
CA ALA A 541 -1.42 20.90 2.48
C ALA A 541 -2.55 21.53 1.64
N TYR A 542 -3.35 22.42 2.24
CA TYR A 542 -4.44 23.11 1.52
C TYR A 542 -3.90 23.93 0.34
N ARG A 543 -2.82 24.69 0.53
CA ARG A 543 -2.16 25.43 -0.55
C ARG A 543 -1.69 24.52 -1.67
N ALA A 544 -1.02 23.42 -1.33
CA ALA A 544 -0.48 22.48 -2.32
C ALA A 544 -1.58 21.78 -3.12
N CYS A 545 -2.73 21.48 -2.49
CA CYS A 545 -3.90 20.90 -3.14
C CYS A 545 -4.85 21.93 -3.78
N ALA A 546 -4.47 23.20 -3.88
CA ALA A 546 -5.31 24.29 -4.40
C ALA A 546 -6.69 24.42 -3.72
N MET A 547 -6.74 24.14 -2.42
CA MET A 547 -7.92 24.34 -1.58
C MET A 547 -7.85 25.68 -0.86
N PRO A 548 -8.89 26.53 -0.93
CA PRO A 548 -8.91 27.84 -0.27
C PRO A 548 -9.25 27.77 1.23
N HIS A 549 -9.00 26.63 1.87
CA HIS A 549 -9.28 26.41 3.29
C HIS A 549 -8.26 27.13 4.18
N ARG A 550 -8.61 27.32 5.46
CA ARG A 550 -7.68 27.78 6.49
C ARG A 550 -7.76 26.91 7.73
N PHE A 551 -6.62 26.76 8.40
CA PHE A 551 -6.47 26.05 9.66
C PHE A 551 -5.87 26.97 10.73
N ASP A 552 -6.61 27.24 11.80
CA ASP A 552 -6.21 28.19 12.86
C ASP A 552 -6.21 27.58 14.27
N ARG A 553 -5.70 28.33 15.24
CA ARG A 553 -5.62 27.89 16.65
C ARG A 553 -6.75 28.50 17.47
N VAL A 554 -7.32 27.70 18.37
CA VAL A 554 -8.29 28.15 19.35
C VAL A 554 -7.85 27.72 20.74
N VAL A 555 -7.30 28.66 21.50
CA VAL A 555 -6.94 28.43 22.90
C VAL A 555 -8.17 28.69 23.76
N THR A 556 -8.59 27.69 24.55
CA THR A 556 -9.73 27.80 25.47
C THR A 556 -9.55 26.90 26.68
N LEU A 557 -10.16 27.28 27.79
CA LEU A 557 -10.35 26.42 28.97
C LEU A 557 -11.77 25.83 29.03
N GLU A 558 -12.69 26.34 28.21
CA GLU A 558 -14.09 25.93 28.13
C GLU A 558 -14.35 25.39 26.72
N LEU A 559 -14.50 24.07 26.59
CA LEU A 559 -14.66 23.40 25.30
C LEU A 559 -16.06 23.64 24.71
N ASP A 560 -17.10 23.37 25.49
CA ASP A 560 -18.49 23.37 25.02
C ASP A 560 -18.87 24.73 24.43
N ASP A 561 -18.77 25.81 25.21
CA ASP A 561 -19.08 27.18 24.77
C ASP A 561 -18.38 27.55 23.45
N LYS A 562 -17.11 27.17 23.31
CA LYS A 562 -16.35 27.47 22.10
C LYS A 562 -16.79 26.62 20.92
N ILE A 563 -17.10 25.34 21.13
CA ILE A 563 -17.67 24.48 20.09
C ILE A 563 -19.04 25.00 19.66
N GLN A 564 -19.92 25.39 20.58
CA GLN A 564 -21.23 25.97 20.26
C GLN A 564 -21.11 27.24 19.40
N GLN A 565 -20.11 28.09 19.65
CA GLN A 565 -19.82 29.24 18.79
C GLN A 565 -19.38 28.82 17.38
N LEU A 566 -18.54 27.79 17.25
CA LEU A 566 -18.08 27.29 15.96
C LEU A 566 -19.20 26.63 15.17
N LEU A 567 -20.11 25.90 15.82
CA LEU A 567 -21.27 25.27 15.17
C LEU A 567 -22.23 26.29 14.52
N ARG A 568 -22.24 27.54 14.99
CA ARG A 568 -23.02 28.64 14.39
C ARG A 568 -22.38 29.18 13.09
N GLN A 569 -21.11 28.88 12.83
CA GLN A 569 -20.41 29.33 11.63
C GLN A 569 -20.72 28.37 10.47
N PRO A 570 -21.33 28.85 9.37
CA PRO A 570 -21.72 27.96 8.28
C PRO A 570 -20.53 27.34 7.56
N ASN A 571 -19.36 27.97 7.63
CA ASN A 571 -18.11 27.50 7.03
C ASN A 571 -17.21 26.72 8.01
N PHE A 572 -17.66 26.39 9.22
CA PHE A 572 -16.91 25.48 10.09
C PHE A 572 -16.72 24.13 9.39
N GLY A 573 -15.48 23.73 9.14
CA GLY A 573 -15.11 22.49 8.45
C GLY A 573 -14.76 21.35 9.39
N GLY A 574 -14.38 21.66 10.63
CA GLY A 574 -13.98 20.68 11.64
C GLY A 574 -12.89 21.20 12.57
N THR A 575 -12.58 20.46 13.62
CA THR A 575 -11.49 20.80 14.53
C THR A 575 -10.74 19.58 15.03
N ALA A 576 -9.43 19.68 15.12
CA ALA A 576 -8.62 18.80 15.94
C ALA A 576 -8.79 19.19 17.42
N VAL A 577 -8.82 18.21 18.32
CA VAL A 577 -8.98 18.39 19.77
C VAL A 577 -7.70 17.96 20.47
N SER A 578 -7.11 18.88 21.21
CA SER A 578 -5.91 18.66 22.02
C SER A 578 -6.26 18.51 23.51
N GLN A 579 -5.25 18.30 24.34
CA GLN A 579 -5.38 18.26 25.80
C GLN A 579 -6.01 19.57 26.34
N PRO A 580 -6.86 19.51 27.39
CA PRO A 580 -7.32 18.33 28.14
C PRO A 580 -8.61 17.67 27.61
N PHE A 581 -9.13 18.12 26.47
CA PHE A 581 -10.52 17.95 26.09
C PHE A 581 -10.89 16.64 25.39
N LYS A 582 -9.93 15.75 25.10
CA LYS A 582 -10.18 14.57 24.27
C LYS A 582 -11.26 13.63 24.81
N VAL A 583 -11.39 13.51 26.13
CA VAL A 583 -12.44 12.67 26.75
C VAL A 583 -13.76 13.42 26.84
N GLU A 584 -13.71 14.71 27.20
CA GLU A 584 -14.88 15.59 27.31
C GLU A 584 -15.61 15.77 25.97
N ALA A 585 -14.87 15.84 24.87
CA ALA A 585 -15.41 15.99 23.52
C ALA A 585 -16.45 14.93 23.13
N ILE A 586 -16.45 13.75 23.77
CA ILE A 586 -17.45 12.69 23.54
C ILE A 586 -18.86 13.18 23.86
N ALA A 587 -19.02 13.93 24.94
CA ALA A 587 -20.33 14.43 25.36
C ALA A 587 -20.94 15.43 24.36
N LEU A 588 -20.13 16.04 23.50
CA LEU A 588 -20.56 17.03 22.51
C LEU A 588 -20.99 16.40 21.17
N THR A 589 -20.69 15.12 20.97
CA THR A 589 -20.92 14.43 19.69
C THR A 589 -22.25 13.70 19.64
N HIS A 590 -22.84 13.70 18.44
CA HIS A 590 -24.10 13.04 18.13
C HIS A 590 -23.88 11.70 17.43
N SER A 591 -22.72 11.53 16.79
CA SER A 591 -22.26 10.28 16.19
C SER A 591 -20.75 10.14 16.43
N VAL A 592 -20.29 8.92 16.65
CA VAL A 592 -18.90 8.62 17.01
C VAL A 592 -18.43 7.41 16.21
N SER A 593 -17.20 7.47 15.69
CA SER A 593 -16.61 6.33 15.00
C SER A 593 -16.46 5.13 15.96
N LYS A 594 -16.55 3.91 15.42
CA LYS A 594 -16.28 2.68 16.21
C LYS A 594 -14.93 2.72 16.91
N HIS A 595 -13.94 3.37 16.31
CA HIS A 595 -12.58 3.50 16.83
C HIS A 595 -12.56 4.46 18.01
N ALA A 596 -13.12 5.66 17.85
CA ALA A 596 -13.19 6.65 18.93
C ALA A 596 -14.06 6.18 20.10
N GLN A 597 -15.15 5.46 19.83
CA GLN A 597 -16.00 4.85 20.85
C GLN A 597 -15.22 3.78 21.65
N ALA A 598 -14.48 2.91 20.97
CA ALA A 598 -13.65 1.87 21.57
C ALA A 598 -12.44 2.42 22.33
N ILE A 599 -11.88 3.55 21.88
CA ILE A 599 -10.82 4.25 22.60
C ILE A 599 -11.42 4.98 23.81
N GLY A 600 -12.61 5.56 23.67
CA GLY A 600 -13.22 6.48 24.64
C GLY A 600 -12.45 7.79 24.75
N ALA A 601 -11.99 8.31 23.61
CA ALA A 601 -11.45 9.65 23.45
C ALA A 601 -11.55 10.10 21.98
N ILE A 602 -11.81 11.38 21.74
CA ILE A 602 -11.93 12.00 20.42
C ILE A 602 -10.82 13.04 20.27
N ASN A 603 -10.11 13.01 19.14
CA ASN A 603 -9.15 14.06 18.78
C ASN A 603 -9.56 14.81 17.50
N THR A 604 -10.67 14.44 16.86
CA THR A 604 -11.11 14.97 15.57
C THR A 604 -12.63 15.12 15.58
N LEU A 605 -13.12 16.34 15.36
CA LEU A 605 -14.54 16.66 15.31
C LEU A 605 -14.89 17.17 13.91
N LEU A 606 -15.97 16.64 13.33
CA LEU A 606 -16.47 17.03 12.00
C LEU A 606 -17.95 17.41 12.05
N PRO A 607 -18.35 18.52 11.40
CA PRO A 607 -19.76 18.88 11.31
C PRO A 607 -20.51 17.90 10.41
N ILE A 608 -21.71 17.52 10.84
CA ILE A 608 -22.69 16.78 10.04
C ILE A 608 -23.75 17.78 9.61
N ARG A 609 -24.00 17.85 8.30
CA ARG A 609 -24.93 18.80 7.69
C ARG A 609 -26.17 18.13 7.11
N HIS A 610 -26.00 16.87 6.70
CA HIS A 610 -27.07 16.01 6.20
C HIS A 610 -27.64 15.12 7.31
N LEU A 611 -28.97 15.04 7.39
CA LEU A 611 -29.69 14.08 8.23
C LEU A 611 -30.52 13.16 7.32
N ASN A 612 -30.79 11.95 7.80
CA ASN A 612 -31.69 11.02 7.14
C ASN A 612 -33.09 11.62 6.98
N ALA A 613 -33.91 11.04 6.11
CA ALA A 613 -35.29 11.50 5.87
C ALA A 613 -36.17 11.50 7.15
N ASP A 614 -35.84 10.66 8.14
CA ASP A 614 -36.49 10.57 9.45
C ASP A 614 -35.91 11.56 10.49
N GLY A 615 -34.93 12.37 10.12
CA GLY A 615 -34.23 13.33 11.00
C GLY A 615 -33.11 12.73 11.84
N SER A 616 -32.82 11.43 11.72
CA SER A 616 -31.71 10.80 12.41
C SER A 616 -30.35 11.12 11.76
N VAL A 617 -29.27 10.99 12.53
CA VAL A 617 -27.90 11.12 12.00
C VAL A 617 -27.58 9.87 11.16
N PRO A 618 -26.97 10.01 9.97
CA PRO A 618 -26.51 8.86 9.18
C PRO A 618 -25.62 7.93 10.00
N ASP A 619 -25.58 6.64 9.63
CA ASP A 619 -24.74 5.67 10.32
C ASP A 619 -23.27 6.11 10.32
N ALA A 620 -22.58 5.92 11.45
CA ALA A 620 -21.20 6.37 11.67
C ALA A 620 -20.19 5.73 10.69
N GLU A 621 -20.56 4.61 10.09
CA GLU A 621 -19.78 3.91 9.05
C GLU A 621 -20.29 4.18 7.63
N SER A 622 -21.40 4.89 7.47
CA SER A 622 -21.94 5.27 6.16
C SER A 622 -21.13 6.42 5.54
N TYR A 623 -20.82 6.28 4.26
CA TYR A 623 -20.23 7.37 3.47
C TYR A 623 -21.15 8.60 3.39
N GLU A 624 -22.47 8.43 3.57
CA GLU A 624 -23.46 9.51 3.52
C GLU A 624 -23.21 10.61 4.54
N LEU A 625 -22.61 10.26 5.69
CA LEU A 625 -22.27 11.21 6.76
C LEU A 625 -21.36 12.35 6.29
N PHE A 626 -20.66 12.15 5.16
CA PHE A 626 -19.60 13.00 4.66
C PHE A 626 -19.85 13.56 3.25
N GLN A 627 -21.05 13.41 2.70
CA GLN A 627 -21.36 13.87 1.34
C GLN A 627 -21.24 15.39 1.16
N GLU A 628 -21.57 16.17 2.20
CA GLU A 628 -21.55 17.64 2.18
C GLU A 628 -20.22 18.21 2.72
N ARG A 629 -19.12 17.44 2.65
CA ARG A 629 -17.78 17.95 2.93
C ARG A 629 -17.44 19.07 1.96
N ASN A 630 -16.72 20.08 2.45
CA ASN A 630 -16.36 21.28 1.70
C ASN A 630 -17.56 22.08 1.18
N GLN A 631 -18.74 21.91 1.75
CA GLN A 631 -19.91 22.75 1.47
C GLN A 631 -20.29 23.51 2.74
N SER A 632 -20.49 24.81 2.60
CA SER A 632 -20.94 25.68 3.67
C SER A 632 -22.45 25.51 3.88
N GLY A 633 -22.89 25.59 5.13
CA GLY A 633 -24.30 25.41 5.45
C GLY A 633 -24.57 25.36 6.95
N PRO A 634 -25.81 25.11 7.37
CA PRO A 634 -26.09 24.88 8.78
C PRO A 634 -25.45 23.56 9.26
N VAL A 635 -24.82 23.58 10.43
CA VAL A 635 -24.39 22.35 11.10
C VAL A 635 -25.58 21.76 11.86
N ARG A 636 -25.90 20.48 11.61
CA ARG A 636 -27.04 19.78 12.20
C ARG A 636 -26.65 18.88 13.37
N ALA A 637 -25.48 18.28 13.29
CA ALA A 637 -24.94 17.37 14.29
C ALA A 637 -23.41 17.39 14.25
N LEU A 638 -22.77 16.69 15.18
CA LEU A 638 -21.31 16.62 15.31
C LEU A 638 -20.83 15.17 15.35
N TYR A 639 -19.86 14.85 14.50
CA TYR A 639 -19.20 13.56 14.44
C TYR A 639 -17.86 13.59 15.17
N GLY A 640 -17.57 12.54 15.95
CA GLY A 640 -16.31 12.35 16.65
C GLY A 640 -15.48 11.18 16.13
N ASP A 641 -14.19 11.43 15.88
CA ASP A 641 -13.22 10.40 15.55
C ASP A 641 -11.90 10.55 16.34
N ASN A 642 -11.07 9.52 16.29
CA ASN A 642 -9.75 9.49 16.87
C ASN A 642 -8.72 9.05 15.83
N THR A 643 -7.77 9.91 15.50
CA THR A 643 -6.66 9.62 14.58
C THR A 643 -5.33 9.39 15.31
N ASP A 644 -5.27 9.57 16.63
CA ASP A 644 -4.04 9.33 17.42
C ASP A 644 -3.60 7.86 17.27
N TRP A 645 -4.55 6.92 17.32
CA TRP A 645 -4.24 5.49 17.21
C TRP A 645 -3.68 5.11 15.84
N ILE A 646 -4.07 5.82 14.77
CA ILE A 646 -3.54 5.64 13.42
C ILE A 646 -2.05 6.03 13.42
N GLY A 647 -1.73 7.19 13.99
CA GLY A 647 -0.35 7.64 14.13
C GLY A 647 0.51 6.69 14.95
N ILE A 648 0.02 6.26 16.12
CA ILE A 648 0.76 5.35 17.01
C ILE A 648 0.99 4.02 16.31
N ARG A 649 -0.03 3.47 15.64
CA ARG A 649 0.07 2.24 14.86
C ARG A 649 1.10 2.34 13.74
N SER A 650 1.11 3.46 13.00
CA SER A 650 2.08 3.72 11.93
C SER A 650 3.51 3.71 12.49
N CYS A 651 3.74 4.42 13.60
CA CYS A 651 5.03 4.41 14.29
C CYS A 651 5.45 3.01 14.78
N ILE A 652 4.54 2.22 15.37
CA ILE A 652 4.87 0.84 15.81
C ILE A 652 5.25 -0.02 14.59
N ARG A 653 4.49 0.03 13.50
CA ARG A 653 4.78 -0.78 12.30
C ARG A 653 6.12 -0.38 11.65
N ARG A 654 6.41 0.92 11.60
CA ARG A 654 7.64 1.47 11.03
C ARG A 654 8.86 1.18 11.89
N GLY A 655 8.72 1.22 13.22
CA GLY A 655 9.81 0.99 14.16
C GLY A 655 10.09 -0.50 14.47
N LEU A 656 9.22 -1.43 14.08
CA LEU A 656 9.45 -2.87 14.31
C LEU A 656 10.19 -3.53 13.15
N SER A 657 11.23 -4.29 13.49
CA SER A 657 11.92 -5.18 12.56
C SER A 657 11.00 -6.30 12.03
N PRO A 658 11.27 -6.89 10.85
CA PRO A 658 10.58 -8.12 10.42
C PRO A 658 10.72 -9.28 11.43
N ALA A 659 11.85 -9.35 12.15
CA ALA A 659 12.05 -10.34 13.22
C ALA A 659 11.13 -10.11 14.43
N ASN A 660 10.81 -8.84 14.72
CA ASN A 660 9.87 -8.41 15.77
C ASN A 660 8.47 -8.14 15.21
N ALA A 661 8.13 -8.68 14.02
CA ALA A 661 6.78 -8.58 13.47
C ALA A 661 5.75 -9.05 14.51
N VAL A 662 4.63 -8.34 14.60
CA VAL A 662 3.65 -8.56 15.66
C VAL A 662 3.09 -9.97 15.56
N ARG A 663 3.25 -10.74 16.64
CA ARG A 663 2.73 -12.09 16.80
C ARG A 663 1.88 -12.11 18.07
N PRO A 664 0.56 -12.39 17.97
CA PRO A 664 -0.34 -12.22 19.10
C PRO A 664 0.03 -12.97 20.38
N ALA A 665 0.67 -14.15 20.26
CA ALA A 665 1.05 -14.97 21.39
C ALA A 665 2.40 -14.60 22.03
N VAL A 666 3.20 -13.74 21.38
CA VAL A 666 4.64 -13.59 21.71
C VAL A 666 5.01 -12.14 21.97
N THR A 667 4.44 -11.21 21.20
CA THR A 667 4.76 -9.79 21.29
C THR A 667 4.21 -9.21 22.60
N SER A 668 5.08 -8.54 23.36
CA SER A 668 4.72 -7.85 24.60
C SER A 668 5.05 -6.37 24.49
N ALA A 669 4.21 -5.53 25.08
CA ALA A 669 4.33 -4.08 25.02
C ALA A 669 4.25 -3.42 26.40
N LEU A 670 4.79 -2.21 26.52
CA LEU A 670 4.72 -1.35 27.70
C LEU A 670 4.11 0.00 27.33
N VAL A 671 3.12 0.44 28.10
CA VAL A 671 2.53 1.79 28.02
C VAL A 671 2.84 2.56 29.29
N ILE A 672 3.40 3.76 29.14
CA ILE A 672 3.71 4.67 30.25
C ILE A 672 2.72 5.82 30.23
N GLY A 673 1.94 5.98 31.30
CA GLY A 673 0.85 6.95 31.41
C GLY A 673 -0.54 6.31 31.27
N ALA A 674 -1.57 7.05 31.69
CA ALA A 674 -2.97 6.60 31.69
C ALA A 674 -3.96 7.65 31.12
N GLY A 675 -3.48 8.63 30.35
CA GLY A 675 -4.30 9.68 29.72
C GLY A 675 -4.96 9.27 28.40
N GLY A 676 -5.56 10.22 27.68
CA GLY A 676 -6.21 9.97 26.37
C GLY A 676 -5.28 9.34 25.33
N MET A 677 -4.01 9.74 25.30
CA MET A 677 -3.00 9.12 24.42
C MET A 677 -2.71 7.67 24.80
N ALA A 678 -2.71 7.32 26.09
CA ALA A 678 -2.51 5.93 26.53
C ALA A 678 -3.67 5.03 26.09
N ARG A 679 -4.90 5.56 26.08
CA ARG A 679 -6.07 4.84 25.54
C ARG A 679 -5.91 4.57 24.04
N ALA A 680 -5.50 5.57 23.26
CA ALA A 680 -5.21 5.40 21.84
C ALA A 680 -4.04 4.42 21.59
N ALA A 681 -2.99 4.46 22.42
CA ALA A 681 -1.85 3.54 22.32
C ALA A 681 -2.26 2.08 22.54
N ILE A 682 -3.05 1.81 23.57
CA ILE A 682 -3.53 0.46 23.86
C ILE A 682 -4.45 -0.03 22.76
N TYR A 683 -5.36 0.81 22.28
CA TYR A 683 -6.19 0.48 21.13
C TYR A 683 -5.35 0.13 19.89
N ALA A 684 -4.35 0.94 19.56
CA ALA A 684 -3.44 0.68 18.43
C ALA A 684 -2.68 -0.66 18.60
N MET A 685 -2.21 -0.97 19.81
CA MET A 685 -1.53 -2.23 20.12
C MET A 685 -2.45 -3.45 19.97
N LEU A 686 -3.65 -3.41 20.55
CA LEU A 686 -4.65 -4.47 20.45
C LEU A 686 -5.07 -4.68 18.99
N HIS A 687 -5.26 -3.60 18.24
CA HIS A 687 -5.59 -3.63 16.82
C HIS A 687 -4.46 -4.25 15.97
N LEU A 688 -3.19 -4.00 16.32
CA LEU A 688 -2.05 -4.68 15.69
C LEU A 688 -1.96 -6.16 16.08
N GLY A 689 -2.71 -6.61 17.09
CA GLY A 689 -2.73 -7.97 17.58
C GLY A 689 -1.84 -8.20 18.81
N ILE A 690 -1.26 -7.16 19.40
CA ILE A 690 -0.46 -7.28 20.64
C ILE A 690 -1.42 -7.51 21.81
N LYS A 691 -1.28 -8.65 22.50
CA LYS A 691 -2.18 -9.04 23.61
C LYS A 691 -1.58 -8.87 24.99
N ASN A 692 -0.26 -8.89 25.11
CA ASN A 692 0.44 -8.81 26.38
C ASN A 692 0.88 -7.36 26.61
N ILE A 693 0.12 -6.60 27.41
CA ILE A 693 0.35 -5.16 27.60
C ILE A 693 0.61 -4.87 29.08
N ALA A 694 1.82 -4.41 29.39
CA ALA A 694 2.16 -3.86 30.68
C ALA A 694 1.86 -2.35 30.71
N ILE A 695 1.40 -1.84 31.85
CA ILE A 695 1.05 -0.42 32.04
C ILE A 695 1.76 0.09 33.29
N PHE A 696 2.44 1.22 33.15
CA PHE A 696 3.04 1.95 34.26
C PHE A 696 2.43 3.36 34.31
N ASN A 697 1.94 3.77 35.48
CA ASN A 697 1.41 5.12 35.68
C ASN A 697 1.69 5.58 37.12
N ARG A 698 1.90 6.88 37.32
CA ARG A 698 2.16 7.49 38.65
C ARG A 698 1.09 7.12 39.68
N THR A 699 -0.16 7.15 39.27
CA THR A 699 -1.34 6.82 40.10
C THR A 699 -1.90 5.47 39.64
N ILE A 700 -1.81 4.46 40.49
CA ILE A 700 -2.17 3.07 40.15
C ILE A 700 -3.66 2.96 39.80
N GLU A 701 -4.51 3.71 40.48
CA GLU A 701 -5.97 3.73 40.28
C GLU A 701 -6.33 4.13 38.83
N ASN A 702 -5.56 5.04 38.22
CA ASN A 702 -5.78 5.44 36.83
C ASN A 702 -5.40 4.33 35.85
N ALA A 703 -4.33 3.57 36.13
CA ALA A 703 -3.98 2.39 35.35
C ALA A 703 -5.05 1.29 35.51
N GLN A 704 -5.57 1.07 36.73
CA GLN A 704 -6.65 0.11 36.99
C GLN A 704 -7.90 0.43 36.20
N LYS A 705 -8.37 1.69 36.21
CA LYS A 705 -9.53 2.13 35.41
C LYS A 705 -9.36 1.82 33.93
N LEU A 706 -8.17 2.07 33.40
CA LEU A 706 -7.86 1.82 32.00
C LEU A 706 -7.83 0.32 31.68
N VAL A 707 -7.25 -0.52 32.55
CA VAL A 707 -7.25 -1.98 32.42
C VAL A 707 -8.67 -2.54 32.47
N THR A 708 -9.49 -2.11 33.43
CA THR A 708 -10.89 -2.53 33.55
C THR A 708 -11.66 -2.20 32.28
N TYR A 709 -11.49 -0.99 31.74
CA TYR A 709 -12.16 -0.55 30.52
C TYR A 709 -11.82 -1.44 29.32
N PHE A 710 -10.54 -1.64 29.01
CA PHE A 710 -10.14 -2.45 27.86
C PHE A 710 -10.38 -3.95 28.05
N SER A 711 -10.34 -4.45 29.28
CA SER A 711 -10.71 -5.84 29.58
C SER A 711 -12.19 -6.09 29.32
N SER A 712 -13.06 -5.15 29.71
CA SER A 712 -14.50 -5.20 29.40
C SER A 712 -14.75 -5.10 27.89
N LEU A 713 -14.06 -4.19 27.20
CA LEU A 713 -14.17 -4.05 25.75
C LEU A 713 -13.76 -5.33 25.01
N ALA A 714 -12.65 -5.96 25.40
CA ALA A 714 -12.18 -7.20 24.79
C ALA A 714 -13.07 -8.42 25.09
N ALA A 715 -13.77 -8.41 26.22
CA ALA A 715 -14.78 -9.41 26.55
C ALA A 715 -16.12 -9.19 25.82
N SER A 716 -16.35 -7.99 25.26
CA SER A 716 -17.59 -7.67 24.58
C SER A 716 -17.73 -8.38 23.22
N PRO A 717 -18.96 -8.65 22.74
CA PRO A 717 -19.18 -9.18 21.40
C PRO A 717 -18.63 -8.30 20.26
N ALA A 718 -18.47 -7.00 20.52
CA ALA A 718 -17.92 -6.04 19.56
C ALA A 718 -16.41 -6.23 19.32
N ALA A 719 -15.69 -6.90 20.24
CA ALA A 719 -14.25 -7.11 20.16
C ALA A 719 -13.83 -7.81 18.86
N ALA A 720 -14.61 -8.78 18.37
CA ALA A 720 -14.30 -9.49 17.13
C ALA A 720 -14.30 -8.58 15.89
N LYS A 721 -15.13 -7.52 15.88
CA LYS A 721 -15.15 -6.52 14.80
C LYS A 721 -14.05 -5.48 14.94
N LEU A 722 -13.69 -5.11 16.18
CA LEU A 722 -12.70 -4.08 16.48
C LEU A 722 -11.26 -4.60 16.39
N PHE A 723 -11.06 -5.89 16.69
CA PHE A 723 -9.75 -6.53 16.77
C PHE A 723 -9.74 -7.81 15.92
N PRO A 724 -9.66 -7.70 14.58
CA PRO A 724 -9.72 -8.86 13.67
C PRO A 724 -8.63 -9.91 13.95
N SER A 725 -7.49 -9.47 14.50
CA SER A 725 -6.35 -10.30 14.87
C SER A 725 -6.62 -11.22 16.08
N PHE A 726 -7.76 -11.09 16.76
CA PHE A 726 -8.15 -11.95 17.87
C PHE A 726 -8.80 -13.23 17.31
N VAL A 727 -7.99 -14.27 17.14
CA VAL A 727 -8.51 -15.63 16.94
C VAL A 727 -9.53 -15.94 18.05
N GLN A 728 -10.70 -16.49 17.68
CA GLN A 728 -11.77 -16.87 18.60
C GLN A 728 -11.17 -17.52 19.86
N ASN A 729 -11.46 -16.93 21.04
CA ASN A 729 -11.12 -17.40 22.39
C ASN A 729 -9.79 -16.97 23.05
N SER A 730 -9.06 -15.96 22.55
CA SER A 730 -7.86 -15.45 23.25
C SER A 730 -7.96 -13.98 23.64
N GLN A 731 -8.22 -13.74 24.93
CA GLN A 731 -8.34 -12.41 25.54
C GLN A 731 -6.97 -11.74 25.74
N PRO A 732 -6.87 -10.40 25.66
CA PRO A 732 -5.66 -9.68 26.02
C PRO A 732 -5.37 -9.80 27.51
N THR A 733 -4.09 -9.79 27.88
CA THR A 733 -3.62 -9.82 29.25
C THR A 733 -2.96 -8.50 29.60
N PHE A 734 -3.43 -7.87 30.66
CA PHE A 734 -2.88 -6.61 31.16
C PHE A 734 -2.15 -6.79 32.49
N ARG A 735 -1.01 -6.12 32.65
CA ARG A 735 -0.23 -6.11 33.90
C ARG A 735 0.08 -4.69 34.33
N ILE A 736 -0.24 -4.33 35.57
CA ILE A 736 0.10 -3.02 36.13
C ILE A 736 1.43 -3.13 36.85
N LEU A 737 2.40 -2.29 36.47
CA LEU A 737 3.67 -2.14 37.17
C LEU A 737 3.50 -1.05 38.22
N ALA A 738 3.59 -1.43 39.50
CA ALA A 738 3.27 -0.54 40.61
C ALA A 738 4.35 0.52 40.88
N SER A 739 5.61 0.20 40.56
CA SER A 739 6.76 1.07 40.76
C SER A 739 7.84 0.81 39.72
N ARG A 740 8.87 1.66 39.66
CA ARG A 740 10.00 1.53 38.72
C ARG A 740 10.87 0.31 39.03
N GLU A 741 10.85 -0.16 40.27
CA GLU A 741 11.57 -1.34 40.77
C GLU A 741 10.80 -2.63 40.50
N SER A 742 9.54 -2.53 40.04
CA SER A 742 8.73 -3.71 39.72
C SER A 742 9.42 -4.57 38.67
N ALA A 743 9.57 -5.86 38.95
CA ALA A 743 10.12 -6.82 37.99
C ALA A 743 9.21 -6.92 36.75
N TRP A 744 9.80 -7.20 35.59
CA TRP A 744 9.03 -7.49 34.38
C TRP A 744 8.17 -8.75 34.60
N PRO A 745 6.90 -8.80 34.13
CA PRO A 745 6.02 -9.95 34.34
C PRO A 745 6.63 -11.23 33.77
N LYS A 746 6.74 -12.29 34.58
CA LYS A 746 7.39 -13.56 34.20
C LYS A 746 6.67 -14.32 33.11
N ASP A 747 5.36 -14.10 32.98
CA ASP A 747 4.50 -14.65 31.94
C ASP A 747 4.61 -13.90 30.60
N PHE A 748 5.23 -12.71 30.59
CA PHE A 748 5.45 -11.94 29.37
C PHE A 748 6.87 -12.16 28.85
N ARG A 749 7.03 -12.17 27.53
CA ARG A 749 8.35 -11.99 26.94
C ARG A 749 8.82 -10.55 27.15
N ALA A 750 10.11 -10.31 26.97
CA ALA A 750 10.66 -8.96 27.01
C ALA A 750 9.87 -8.03 26.05
N ALA A 751 9.65 -6.79 26.46
CA ALA A 751 8.95 -5.82 25.66
C ALA A 751 9.69 -5.55 24.34
N THR A 752 8.96 -5.53 23.23
CA THR A 752 9.49 -5.09 21.92
C THR A 752 8.83 -3.79 21.45
N VAL A 753 7.81 -3.31 22.16
CA VAL A 753 7.10 -2.05 21.88
C VAL A 753 6.92 -1.29 23.19
N ILE A 754 7.40 -0.06 23.26
CA ILE A 754 7.28 0.80 24.43
C ILE A 754 6.73 2.16 23.97
N VAL A 755 5.66 2.64 24.60
CA VAL A 755 5.03 3.93 24.25
C VAL A 755 4.90 4.81 25.48
N SER A 756 5.54 5.98 25.43
CA SER A 756 5.45 7.02 26.45
C SER A 756 4.32 7.99 26.11
N CYS A 757 3.31 8.03 26.98
CA CYS A 757 2.12 8.87 26.87
C CYS A 757 2.07 9.97 27.94
N ILE A 758 3.19 10.26 28.58
CA ILE A 758 3.29 11.28 29.63
C ILE A 758 3.56 12.66 29.00
N PRO A 759 3.00 13.75 29.56
CA PRO A 759 3.35 15.10 29.14
C PRO A 759 4.83 15.38 29.41
N THR A 760 5.47 16.22 28.60
CA THR A 760 6.86 16.68 28.80
C THR A 760 6.96 18.13 29.24
N HIS A 761 5.83 18.78 29.48
CA HIS A 761 5.74 20.15 29.97
C HIS A 761 4.82 20.20 31.18
N SER A 762 4.92 21.29 31.94
CA SER A 762 4.07 21.52 33.10
C SER A 762 2.60 21.55 32.70
N VAL A 763 1.76 20.81 33.40
CA VAL A 763 0.30 20.83 33.23
C VAL A 763 -0.28 21.50 34.47
N GLY A 764 -0.69 22.77 34.35
CA GLY A 764 -1.01 23.59 35.52
C GLY A 764 0.23 23.81 36.38
N ASP A 765 0.11 23.54 37.68
CA ASP A 765 1.20 23.71 38.67
C ASP A 765 2.10 22.46 38.82
N GLU A 766 1.85 21.37 38.10
CA GLU A 766 2.69 20.17 38.17
C GLU A 766 3.91 20.28 37.22
N PRO A 767 5.16 20.05 37.69
CA PRO A 767 6.35 20.09 36.85
C PRO A 767 6.39 18.93 35.84
N SER A 768 7.13 19.11 34.74
CA SER A 768 7.36 18.06 33.75
C SER A 768 7.99 16.81 34.39
N PRO A 769 7.47 15.59 34.13
CA PRO A 769 8.05 14.37 34.68
C PRO A 769 9.46 14.10 34.13
N GLU A 770 10.43 13.93 35.02
CA GLU A 770 11.77 13.48 34.66
C GLU A 770 11.84 11.95 34.61
N PHE A 771 11.26 11.36 33.56
CA PHE A 771 11.12 9.91 33.46
C PHE A 771 12.22 9.27 32.58
N THR A 772 12.92 8.29 33.15
CA THR A 772 13.79 7.34 32.44
C THR A 772 13.26 5.92 32.58
N LEU A 773 13.42 5.10 31.54
CA LEU A 773 12.97 3.72 31.52
C LEU A 773 13.93 2.84 32.36
N PRO A 774 13.43 2.04 33.31
CA PRO A 774 14.25 1.04 33.98
C PRO A 774 14.85 0.04 32.97
N THR A 775 16.17 -0.17 33.02
CA THR A 775 16.90 -1.00 32.05
C THR A 775 16.41 -2.45 32.00
N HIS A 776 15.87 -2.97 33.11
CA HIS A 776 15.30 -4.32 33.17
C HIS A 776 13.97 -4.48 32.41
N TRP A 777 13.30 -3.39 32.05
CA TRP A 777 12.13 -3.43 31.15
C TRP A 777 12.53 -3.38 29.66
N MET A 778 13.80 -3.07 29.35
CA MET A 778 14.35 -2.91 28.00
C MET A 778 15.35 -4.03 27.63
N GLN A 779 15.05 -5.27 27.98
CA GLN A 779 15.98 -6.41 27.84
C GLN A 779 15.75 -7.30 26.60
N SER A 780 14.97 -6.84 25.63
CA SER A 780 14.72 -7.64 24.42
C SER A 780 16.02 -7.84 23.63
N PRO A 781 16.48 -9.09 23.40
CA PRO A 781 17.72 -9.35 22.67
C PRO A 781 17.60 -9.01 21.18
N SER A 782 16.39 -9.09 20.62
CA SER A 782 16.09 -8.66 19.25
C SER A 782 15.79 -7.16 19.14
N GLY A 783 15.94 -6.42 20.24
CA GLY A 783 15.58 -5.01 20.33
C GLY A 783 14.07 -4.76 20.26
N GLY A 784 13.70 -3.55 19.86
CA GLY A 784 12.31 -3.10 19.85
C GLY A 784 12.17 -1.64 19.42
N VAL A 785 10.97 -1.09 19.59
CA VAL A 785 10.69 0.32 19.34
C VAL A 785 10.28 1.02 20.64
N VAL A 786 10.84 2.21 20.88
CA VAL A 786 10.39 3.16 21.90
C VAL A 786 9.79 4.38 21.19
N ILE A 787 8.59 4.77 21.56
CA ILE A 787 7.86 5.90 20.98
C ILE A 787 7.58 6.93 22.06
N GLU A 788 8.12 8.14 21.91
CA GLU A 788 7.79 9.31 22.72
C GLU A 788 6.75 10.15 21.97
N LEU A 789 5.56 10.36 22.55
CA LEU A 789 4.47 11.05 21.83
C LEU A 789 4.59 12.58 21.90
N ALA A 790 5.38 13.11 22.83
CA ALA A 790 5.60 14.54 22.97
C ALA A 790 6.58 15.08 21.91
N TYR A 791 6.29 16.28 21.39
CA TYR A 791 7.13 16.94 20.37
C TYR A 791 7.56 18.37 20.71
N ARG A 792 7.13 18.93 21.85
CA ARG A 792 7.56 20.29 22.26
C ARG A 792 9.07 20.33 22.49
N THR A 793 9.60 19.30 23.12
CA THR A 793 11.04 19.01 23.20
C THR A 793 11.30 17.61 22.66
N LEU A 794 12.35 17.48 21.85
CA LEU A 794 12.83 16.19 21.34
C LEU A 794 13.92 15.58 22.22
N ASN A 795 14.30 16.26 23.30
CA ASN A 795 15.39 15.88 24.19
C ASN A 795 14.83 15.52 25.57
N THR A 796 13.80 14.68 25.59
CA THR A 796 13.23 14.14 26.83
C THR A 796 14.25 13.23 27.54
N PRO A 797 14.17 13.08 28.87
CA PRO A 797 15.06 12.15 29.58
C PRO A 797 14.99 10.73 29.02
N LEU A 798 13.80 10.25 28.66
CA LEU A 798 13.59 8.96 28.01
C LEU A 798 14.31 8.86 26.65
N THR A 799 14.12 9.85 25.77
CA THR A 799 14.75 9.83 24.44
C THR A 799 16.26 9.95 24.53
N LYS A 800 16.81 10.74 25.47
CA LYS A 800 18.25 10.80 25.75
C LYS A 800 18.78 9.45 26.20
N GLN A 801 18.12 8.83 27.19
CA GLN A 801 18.51 7.52 27.68
C GLN A 801 18.52 6.47 26.57
N VAL A 802 17.46 6.40 25.75
CA VAL A 802 17.41 5.44 24.64
C VAL A 802 18.51 5.74 23.62
N ARG A 803 18.85 7.01 23.35
CA ARG A 803 19.96 7.34 22.43
C ARG A 803 21.34 6.94 22.98
N GLU A 804 21.54 7.07 24.29
CA GLU A 804 22.84 6.81 24.94
C GLU A 804 23.04 5.33 25.30
N GLU A 805 21.99 4.65 25.74
CA GLU A 805 22.04 3.30 26.31
C GLU A 805 21.50 2.20 25.38
N ALA A 806 20.78 2.54 24.31
CA ALA A 806 20.26 1.51 23.42
C ALA A 806 21.38 0.80 22.66
N LEU A 807 21.39 -0.52 22.75
CA LEU A 807 22.00 -1.37 21.73
C LEU A 807 21.45 -0.97 20.35
N ALA A 808 22.24 -1.14 19.28
CA ALA A 808 21.85 -0.82 17.90
C ALA A 808 20.56 -1.51 17.40
N SER A 809 19.95 -2.38 18.22
CA SER A 809 18.70 -3.09 17.96
C SER A 809 17.43 -2.34 18.38
N TRP A 810 17.50 -1.29 19.21
CA TRP A 810 16.32 -0.48 19.57
C TRP A 810 16.18 0.78 18.71
N ILE A 811 14.94 1.07 18.31
CA ILE A 811 14.59 2.24 17.49
C ILE A 811 13.80 3.23 18.35
N CYS A 812 14.21 4.50 18.34
CA CYS A 812 13.52 5.58 19.03
C CYS A 812 12.78 6.46 18.03
N LEU A 813 11.46 6.57 18.17
CA LEU A 813 10.61 7.49 17.41
C LEU A 813 10.05 8.56 18.36
N ASP A 814 9.90 9.78 17.86
CA ASP A 814 9.44 10.93 18.67
C ASP A 814 8.15 11.56 18.16
N GLY A 815 7.69 12.63 18.82
CA GLY A 815 6.40 13.21 18.47
C GLY A 815 6.38 13.86 17.07
N LEU A 816 7.52 14.15 16.43
CA LEU A 816 7.55 14.59 15.02
C LEU A 816 7.41 13.43 14.03
N ASP A 817 7.65 12.19 14.47
CA ASP A 817 7.28 10.99 13.72
C ASP A 817 5.78 10.71 13.79
N LEU A 818 5.14 11.05 14.92
CA LEU A 818 3.72 10.79 15.18
C LEU A 818 2.79 11.87 14.61
N LEU A 819 3.12 13.14 14.85
CA LEU A 819 2.24 14.28 14.55
C LEU A 819 1.79 14.31 13.08
N PRO A 820 2.67 14.11 12.08
CA PRO A 820 2.25 14.04 10.69
C PRO A 820 1.28 12.90 10.43
N GLU A 821 1.52 11.70 10.99
CA GLU A 821 0.69 10.51 10.73
C GLU A 821 -0.77 10.69 11.19
N GLN A 822 -0.99 11.24 12.39
CA GLN A 822 -2.35 11.56 12.84
C GLN A 822 -2.97 12.71 12.01
N GLY A 823 -2.14 13.66 11.56
CA GLY A 823 -2.54 14.82 10.77
C GLY A 823 -2.95 14.46 9.34
N PHE A 824 -2.31 13.46 8.73
CA PHE A 824 -2.70 12.93 7.43
C PHE A 824 -4.12 12.37 7.47
N ALA A 825 -4.42 11.56 8.48
CA ALA A 825 -5.76 11.02 8.68
C ALA A 825 -6.80 12.14 8.93
N GLN A 826 -6.44 13.17 9.71
CA GLN A 826 -7.31 14.33 9.90
C GLN A 826 -7.57 15.09 8.60
N PHE A 827 -6.54 15.33 7.80
CA PHE A 827 -6.69 15.98 6.49
C PHE A 827 -7.64 15.20 5.58
N GLU A 828 -7.47 13.87 5.53
CA GLU A 828 -8.33 12.97 4.75
C GLU A 828 -9.79 13.00 5.22
N LEU A 829 -10.02 13.01 6.54
CA LEU A 829 -11.35 13.16 7.13
C LEU A 829 -11.96 14.53 6.84
N PHE A 830 -11.19 15.60 6.97
CA PHE A 830 -11.69 16.96 6.77
C PHE A 830 -12.07 17.25 5.32
N THR A 831 -11.23 16.82 4.38
CA THR A 831 -11.33 17.26 2.98
C THR A 831 -11.95 16.23 2.04
N GLY A 832 -11.94 14.94 2.42
CA GLY A 832 -12.28 13.87 1.48
C GLY A 832 -11.21 13.58 0.43
N LYS A 833 -10.03 14.21 0.52
CA LYS A 833 -8.90 14.05 -0.39
C LYS A 833 -7.70 13.44 0.32
N ARG A 834 -6.87 12.71 -0.44
CA ARG A 834 -5.63 12.12 0.07
C ARG A 834 -4.68 13.22 0.56
N ALA A 835 -4.07 12.98 1.72
CA ALA A 835 -3.14 13.93 2.32
C ALA A 835 -1.83 13.99 1.52
N PRO A 836 -1.30 15.19 1.20
CA PRO A 836 0.02 15.35 0.60
C PRO A 836 1.10 15.13 1.67
N ARG A 837 1.36 13.86 2.02
CA ARG A 837 2.13 13.46 3.21
C ARG A 837 3.53 14.02 3.24
N ARG A 838 4.25 13.95 2.11
CA ARG A 838 5.60 14.52 1.96
C ARG A 838 5.61 16.00 2.34
N ILE A 839 4.75 16.81 1.73
CA ILE A 839 4.64 18.26 1.99
C ILE A 839 4.29 18.55 3.46
N MET A 840 3.30 17.85 3.99
CA MET A 840 2.87 18.02 5.38
C MET A 840 4.00 17.72 6.36
N ARG A 841 4.76 16.65 6.11
CA ARG A 841 5.91 16.26 6.94
C ARG A 841 7.07 17.24 6.80
N GLU A 842 7.42 17.64 5.59
CA GLU A 842 8.44 18.65 5.32
C GLU A 842 8.14 19.96 6.06
N GLU A 843 6.89 20.41 6.02
CA GLU A 843 6.48 21.65 6.68
C GLU A 843 6.56 21.53 8.21
N VAL A 844 6.15 20.40 8.78
CA VAL A 844 6.31 20.14 10.22
C VAL A 844 7.77 20.22 10.64
N LEU A 845 8.68 19.61 9.87
CA LEU A 845 10.11 19.64 10.18
C LEU A 845 10.69 21.06 10.04
N ARG A 846 10.35 21.79 8.98
CA ARG A 846 10.84 23.16 8.74
C ARG A 846 10.35 24.16 9.78
N CYS A 847 9.11 24.01 10.25
CA CYS A 847 8.50 24.93 11.22
C CYS A 847 8.75 24.55 12.68
N TRP A 848 9.32 23.38 12.97
CA TRP A 848 9.61 22.98 14.33
C TRP A 848 10.77 23.80 14.90
N THR A 849 10.58 24.30 16.12
CA THR A 849 11.59 24.96 16.95
C THR A 849 11.62 24.29 18.32
N ASP A 850 12.76 24.35 19.00
CA ASP A 850 12.85 23.90 20.39
C ASP A 850 12.11 24.82 21.37
N GLU A 851 12.19 24.52 22.67
CA GLU A 851 11.51 25.27 23.73
C GLU A 851 12.01 26.72 23.85
N GLN A 852 13.22 27.00 23.39
CA GLN A 852 13.84 28.32 23.34
C GLN A 852 13.51 29.06 22.04
N GLY A 853 12.75 28.44 21.12
CA GLY A 853 12.41 29.00 19.81
C GLY A 853 13.54 28.91 18.79
N GLN A 854 14.59 28.11 19.06
CA GLN A 854 15.71 27.92 18.14
C GLN A 854 15.42 26.79 17.15
N SER A 855 15.86 26.97 15.90
CA SER A 855 15.78 25.92 14.88
C SER A 855 17.02 25.01 14.95
N ASN A 856 16.84 23.75 14.55
CA ASN A 856 17.93 22.78 14.43
C ASN A 856 18.09 22.35 12.96
N PRO A 857 18.80 23.14 12.13
CA PRO A 857 18.85 22.93 10.68
C PRO A 857 19.52 21.61 10.29
N SER A 858 20.49 21.11 11.06
CA SER A 858 21.13 19.82 10.77
C SER A 858 20.17 18.67 10.98
N MET A 859 19.42 18.65 12.09
CA MET A 859 18.39 17.64 12.35
C MET A 859 17.30 17.66 11.27
N VAL A 860 16.85 18.85 10.88
CA VAL A 860 15.85 19.02 9.82
C VAL A 860 16.38 18.47 8.49
N GLN A 861 17.60 18.85 8.08
CA GLN A 861 18.19 18.39 6.82
C GLN A 861 18.32 16.86 6.78
N THR A 862 18.85 16.24 7.83
CA THR A 862 18.98 14.78 7.92
C THR A 862 17.61 14.08 7.81
N ARG A 863 16.56 14.64 8.44
CA ARG A 863 15.22 14.06 8.33
C ARG A 863 14.58 14.27 6.98
N LEU A 864 14.81 15.42 6.33
CA LEU A 864 14.30 15.73 4.99
C LEU A 864 14.88 14.77 3.95
N GLU A 865 16.19 14.48 4.03
CA GLU A 865 16.87 13.51 3.17
C GLU A 865 16.29 12.09 3.32
N ALA A 866 15.86 11.73 4.54
CA ALA A 866 15.24 10.44 4.84
C ALA A 866 13.73 10.35 4.53
N ILE A 867 13.08 11.39 4.01
CA ILE A 867 11.62 11.37 3.75
C ILE A 867 11.26 10.34 2.67
N GLU A 868 12.09 10.20 1.63
CA GLU A 868 11.86 9.28 0.50
C GLU A 868 11.79 7.81 0.92
N GLU A 869 12.14 7.51 2.18
CA GLU A 869 12.18 6.17 2.77
C GLU A 869 10.96 5.87 3.65
N GLN A 870 10.23 6.91 4.06
CA GLN A 870 9.06 6.78 4.95
C GLN A 870 7.84 6.25 4.20
N GLU A 871 6.78 5.88 4.93
CA GLU A 871 5.58 5.34 4.27
C GLU A 871 4.89 6.42 3.41
N PRO A 872 4.64 6.17 2.10
CA PRO A 872 3.78 6.98 1.26
C PRO A 872 2.32 6.92 1.72
#